data_AF-N1NVS1-F1
#
_entry.id   AF-N1NVS1-F1
#
_cell.length_a   1.000
_cell.length_b   1.000
_cell.length_c   1.000
_cell.angle_alpha   90.00
_cell.angle_beta   90.00
_cell.angle_gamma   90.00
#
_symmetry.space_group_name_H-M   'P 1'
#
loop_
_entity.id
_entity.type
_entity.pdbx_description
1 polymer ?
#
loop_
_entity_poly.entity_id
_entity_poly.type
_entity_poly.pdbx_seq_one_letter_code
_entity_poly.pdbx_strand_id
1 'polypeptide(L)'
;MVSANGDLHLPISNEQCMPENNGSLGFEAPTPRQILRVTLNLKYLIDKVVPIVYDPNDIVCDHSEILSPKVVKLAYEACGGNPKDKANKRKYQSVIIFSLLKVCEWYSILATMEVHNAKLYETRNLASQQLCKLLIEREETRDLQFLFMQLLLRRYVINENDEDQEPLNALELATDMHCTTVIGSSGFQRCLKWIWRGWIVQNGLDPTTFIKDDSLAEVSLISHFNPVRLKAPVYQNYLQMIFSFLFLGLYTLVVNGKDSERVQSFDLLESIFYVFNTGFILDELTKLYYIGYAHLSFWNLFNDTTYLIITFAMGFRAMSVTPLNAKYSSEDWDKISYRVLSCAAPFVWSRLLLYLESQRFIGIMLVILKHMMKESIVFFFLLFLIMIGFTQGFLGLDSADGKRDITGPILGNLTITVLGLGSFDVFEEFAPPYAAILYYGYYFIVSVILLNILIALYSTAYQKVIDNADDEYMALMSQKTLRYIRAPDEDVYVSPLNLIEVFMTPIFRILPPKRAKDLSYTVMTIVYSPFLLLISVKETREARRIKYNRMKRLNDDANEYDTPWDLTDGYLDDDDGLFSDNRNSGMRATQLKNSRSLKLQRTAEQEDVHFKVPKKWYKNVKKCSPSFEQYDNDDTEDDAGEDKDEVKELTKKVENLTAVITDLLEKLDIKDKKE
;
A
#
# COMPACT_ATOMS: atom_id res chain seq x y z
N MET A 1 29.45 47.79 18.47
CA MET A 1 28.73 47.54 19.75
C MET A 1 27.32 47.10 19.39
N VAL A 2 27.01 45.81 19.66
CA VAL A 2 25.69 45.18 19.97
C VAL A 2 24.45 45.71 19.21
N SER A 3 23.68 44.96 18.43
CA SER A 3 23.04 43.64 18.62
C SER A 3 22.80 43.01 17.22
N ALA A 4 23.00 41.72 16.92
CA ALA A 4 22.39 40.53 17.49
C ALA A 4 20.85 40.58 17.43
N ASN A 5 20.28 40.28 16.26
CA ASN A 5 18.97 39.67 16.08
C ASN A 5 19.09 38.76 14.85
N GLY A 6 19.44 37.50 15.10
CA GLY A 6 19.27 36.44 14.12
C GLY A 6 17.80 36.04 14.15
N ASP A 7 17.03 36.55 13.21
CA ASP A 7 15.66 36.09 12.98
C ASP A 7 15.76 34.67 12.41
N LEU A 8 15.50 33.69 13.28
CA LEU A 8 15.26 32.31 12.93
C LEU A 8 13.93 32.27 12.18
N HIS A 9 13.96 32.57 10.87
CA HIS A 9 12.79 32.38 10.01
C HIS A 9 12.47 30.88 9.97
N LEU A 10 11.52 30.46 10.80
CA LEU A 10 10.82 29.18 10.67
C LEU A 10 10.22 29.12 9.25
N PRO A 11 10.45 28.05 8.47
CA PRO A 11 9.89 27.94 7.13
C PRO A 11 8.44 27.46 7.22
N ILE A 12 7.56 28.31 7.73
CA ILE A 12 6.11 28.13 7.59
C ILE A 12 5.48 29.51 7.39
N SER A 13 5.83 30.17 6.28
CA SER A 13 4.94 31.21 5.78
C SER A 13 3.71 30.52 5.21
N ASN A 14 2.60 30.58 5.95
CA ASN A 14 1.25 30.21 5.49
C ASN A 14 0.85 30.87 4.16
N GLU A 15 1.62 31.86 3.67
CA GLU A 15 1.44 32.50 2.36
C GLU A 15 1.92 31.65 1.17
N GLN A 16 2.76 30.62 1.40
CA GLN A 16 3.10 29.64 0.35
C GLN A 16 2.03 28.54 0.19
N CYS A 17 1.05 28.49 1.10
CA CYS A 17 -0.12 27.61 1.01
C CYS A 17 -1.34 28.33 0.41
N MET A 18 -1.13 29.40 -0.35
CA MET A 18 -2.15 29.94 -1.24
C MET A 18 -2.18 29.07 -2.52
N PRO A 19 -3.36 28.63 -3.01
CA PRO A 19 -3.47 27.85 -4.24
C PRO A 19 -2.94 28.59 -5.49
N GLU A 20 -2.65 29.88 -5.38
CA GLU A 20 -2.20 30.74 -6.48
C GLU A 20 -0.70 30.67 -6.78
N ASN A 21 0.15 30.17 -5.87
CA ASN A 21 1.61 30.24 -6.04
C ASN A 21 2.29 28.91 -6.41
N ASN A 22 1.53 27.83 -6.52
CA ASN A 22 2.06 26.59 -7.06
C ASN A 22 1.81 26.58 -8.57
N GLY A 23 2.89 26.40 -9.35
CA GLY A 23 2.82 26.06 -10.79
C GLY A 23 2.12 24.73 -11.10
N SER A 24 1.24 24.25 -10.22
CA SER A 24 0.29 23.19 -10.45
C SER A 24 -0.77 23.66 -11.43
N LEU A 25 -0.99 22.90 -12.51
CA LEU A 25 -2.21 22.97 -13.31
C LEU A 25 -3.41 22.56 -12.43
N GLY A 26 -3.82 23.45 -11.52
CA GLY A 26 -5.00 23.30 -10.69
C GLY A 26 -6.24 23.52 -11.55
N PHE A 27 -6.62 22.49 -12.32
CA PHE A 27 -7.90 22.53 -13.02
C PHE A 27 -9.03 22.54 -11.98
N GLU A 28 -10.01 23.39 -12.17
CA GLU A 28 -11.27 23.30 -11.42
C GLU A 28 -11.87 21.90 -11.61
N ALA A 29 -12.34 21.25 -10.54
CA ALA A 29 -12.86 19.89 -10.61
C ALA A 29 -14.07 19.82 -11.57
N PRO A 30 -14.28 18.69 -12.28
CA PRO A 30 -15.56 18.42 -12.92
C PRO A 30 -16.67 18.32 -11.87
N THR A 31 -17.90 18.69 -12.24
CA THR A 31 -19.05 18.58 -11.33
C THR A 31 -19.46 17.11 -11.14
N PRO A 32 -20.08 16.74 -10.01
CA PRO A 32 -20.45 15.34 -9.73
C PRO A 32 -21.30 14.68 -10.83
N ARG A 33 -22.21 15.44 -11.46
CA ARG A 33 -23.02 14.97 -12.59
C ARG A 33 -22.23 14.81 -13.89
N GLN A 34 -21.19 15.62 -14.12
CA GLN A 34 -20.27 15.41 -15.24
C GLN A 34 -19.47 14.12 -15.04
N ILE A 35 -19.02 13.85 -13.81
CA ILE A 35 -18.33 12.62 -13.44
C ILE A 35 -19.22 11.40 -13.70
N LEU A 36 -20.48 11.42 -13.25
CA LEU A 36 -21.44 10.36 -13.55
C LEU A 36 -21.57 10.11 -15.07
N ARG A 37 -21.63 11.18 -15.88
CA ARG A 37 -21.73 11.04 -17.34
C ARG A 37 -20.49 10.35 -17.95
N VAL A 38 -19.30 10.71 -17.48
CA VAL A 38 -18.04 10.07 -17.90
C VAL A 38 -18.04 8.59 -17.51
N THR A 39 -18.44 8.28 -16.27
CA THR A 39 -18.58 6.90 -15.77
C THR A 39 -19.54 6.07 -16.63
N LEU A 40 -20.70 6.63 -17.03
CA LEU A 40 -21.65 5.94 -17.91
C LEU A 40 -21.09 5.70 -19.32
N ASN A 41 -20.34 6.65 -19.88
CA ASN A 41 -19.70 6.47 -21.19
C ASN A 41 -18.64 5.36 -21.15
N LEU A 42 -17.84 5.29 -20.07
CA LEU A 42 -16.82 4.27 -19.88
C LEU A 42 -17.45 2.89 -19.66
N LYS A 43 -18.53 2.81 -18.87
CA LYS A 43 -19.32 1.58 -18.74
C LYS A 43 -19.82 1.08 -20.10
N TYR A 44 -20.37 1.98 -20.92
CA TYR A 44 -20.82 1.63 -22.26
C TYR A 44 -19.67 1.10 -23.14
N LEU A 45 -18.49 1.71 -23.06
CA LEU A 45 -17.30 1.24 -23.76
C LEU A 45 -16.95 -0.20 -23.36
N ILE A 46 -16.87 -0.49 -22.05
CA ILE A 46 -16.51 -1.82 -21.54
C ILE A 46 -17.56 -2.87 -21.90
N ASP A 47 -18.86 -2.54 -21.75
CA ASP A 47 -19.95 -3.44 -22.11
C ASP A 47 -19.93 -3.84 -23.60
N LYS A 48 -19.39 -2.97 -24.48
CA LYS A 48 -19.25 -3.23 -25.92
C LYS A 48 -17.94 -3.91 -26.30
N VAL A 49 -16.85 -3.60 -25.61
CA VAL A 49 -15.54 -4.24 -25.83
C VAL A 49 -15.56 -5.68 -25.32
N VAL A 50 -16.28 -5.95 -24.23
CA VAL A 50 -16.41 -7.28 -23.61
C VAL A 50 -17.86 -7.77 -23.64
N PRO A 51 -18.36 -8.22 -24.82
CA PRO A 51 -19.71 -8.72 -24.97
C PRO A 51 -19.89 -10.15 -24.44
N ILE A 52 -18.82 -10.94 -24.44
CA ILE A 52 -18.80 -12.36 -24.04
C ILE A 52 -17.75 -12.61 -22.95
N VAL A 53 -17.80 -13.81 -22.37
CA VAL A 53 -16.79 -14.28 -21.42
C VAL A 53 -15.53 -14.66 -22.20
N TYR A 54 -14.41 -14.01 -21.88
CA TYR A 54 -13.08 -14.35 -22.39
C TYR A 54 -12.26 -15.07 -21.31
N ASP A 55 -11.15 -15.70 -21.72
CA ASP A 55 -10.16 -16.18 -20.77
C ASP A 55 -9.49 -14.97 -20.08
N PRO A 56 -9.35 -14.98 -18.73
CA PRO A 56 -8.65 -13.91 -18.01
C PRO A 56 -7.26 -13.58 -18.56
N ASN A 57 -6.53 -14.60 -19.04
CA ASN A 57 -5.17 -14.40 -19.55
C ASN A 57 -5.16 -13.57 -20.84
N ASP A 58 -6.16 -13.74 -21.70
CA ASP A 58 -6.25 -13.00 -22.97
C ASP A 58 -6.48 -11.50 -22.75
N ILE A 59 -7.09 -11.12 -21.62
CA ILE A 59 -7.35 -9.72 -21.24
C ILE A 59 -6.11 -9.11 -20.56
N VAL A 60 -5.49 -9.84 -19.63
CA VAL A 60 -4.38 -9.34 -18.80
C VAL A 60 -3.07 -9.22 -19.59
N CYS A 61 -2.93 -9.95 -20.70
CA CYS A 61 -1.79 -9.79 -21.60
C CYS A 61 -1.59 -8.31 -21.99
N ASP A 62 -0.36 -7.81 -21.85
CA ASP A 62 0.01 -6.44 -22.23
C ASP A 62 -0.23 -6.17 -23.74
N HIS A 63 -0.36 -7.23 -24.55
CA HIS A 63 -0.71 -7.20 -25.97
C HIS A 63 -2.09 -7.81 -26.27
N SER A 64 -3.07 -7.63 -25.40
CA SER A 64 -4.43 -8.13 -25.69
C SER A 64 -4.99 -7.49 -26.96
N GLU A 65 -5.53 -8.33 -27.86
CA GLU A 65 -6.27 -7.85 -29.04
C GLU A 65 -7.56 -7.11 -28.61
N ILE A 66 -8.08 -7.49 -27.43
CA ILE A 66 -9.31 -6.96 -26.85
C ILE A 66 -9.11 -5.51 -26.39
N LEU A 67 -8.07 -5.23 -25.58
CA LEU A 67 -7.73 -3.88 -25.12
C LEU A 67 -6.66 -3.25 -26.00
N SER A 68 -6.98 -3.09 -27.28
CA SER A 68 -6.09 -2.44 -28.24
C SER A 68 -5.83 -0.95 -27.88
N PRO A 69 -4.73 -0.34 -28.38
CA PRO A 69 -4.46 1.09 -28.20
C PRO A 69 -5.61 2.01 -28.66
N LYS A 70 -6.42 1.53 -29.62
CA LYS A 70 -7.64 2.21 -30.08
C LYS A 70 -8.69 2.30 -28.97
N VAL A 71 -8.87 1.26 -28.17
CA VAL A 71 -9.78 1.25 -27.00
C VAL A 71 -9.29 2.24 -25.95
N VAL A 72 -7.98 2.31 -25.70
CA VAL A 72 -7.39 3.30 -24.79
C VAL A 72 -7.66 4.74 -25.29
N LYS A 73 -7.55 4.98 -26.60
CA LYS A 73 -7.89 6.29 -27.18
C LYS A 73 -9.39 6.61 -27.02
N LEU A 74 -10.27 5.64 -27.26
CA LEU A 74 -11.71 5.79 -27.05
C LEU A 74 -12.04 6.08 -25.57
N ALA A 75 -11.31 5.50 -24.62
CA ALA A 75 -11.48 5.79 -23.19
C ALA A 75 -11.15 7.27 -22.87
N TYR A 76 -10.10 7.83 -23.47
CA TYR A 76 -9.81 9.26 -23.34
C TYR A 76 -10.86 10.15 -24.00
N GLU A 77 -11.41 9.72 -25.15
CA GLU A 77 -12.48 10.45 -25.85
C GLU A 77 -13.82 10.37 -25.11
N ALA A 78 -14.08 9.29 -24.38
CA ALA A 78 -15.27 9.10 -23.54
C ALA A 78 -15.38 10.12 -22.40
N CYS A 79 -14.25 10.69 -21.96
CA CYS A 79 -14.19 11.78 -20.99
C CYS A 79 -14.69 13.12 -21.57
N GLY A 80 -14.63 13.29 -22.89
CA GLY A 80 -15.00 14.51 -23.58
C GLY A 80 -13.95 15.63 -23.49
N GLY A 81 -14.42 16.88 -23.45
CA GLY A 81 -13.58 18.08 -23.48
C GLY A 81 -13.35 18.63 -24.89
N ASN A 82 -12.99 19.90 -24.98
CA ASN A 82 -12.72 20.54 -26.26
C ASN A 82 -11.32 20.10 -26.77
N PRO A 83 -11.21 19.47 -27.95
CA PRO A 83 -9.91 19.03 -28.47
C PRO A 83 -8.93 20.19 -28.73
N LYS A 84 -9.45 21.42 -28.90
CA LYS A 84 -8.63 22.62 -29.14
C LYS A 84 -8.06 23.23 -27.86
N ASP A 85 -8.60 22.89 -26.68
CA ASP A 85 -8.17 23.42 -25.39
C ASP A 85 -7.61 22.28 -24.52
N LYS A 86 -6.27 22.24 -24.41
CA LYS A 86 -5.54 21.22 -23.65
C LYS A 86 -5.91 21.26 -22.17
N ALA A 87 -6.19 22.44 -21.60
CA ALA A 87 -6.54 22.58 -20.19
C ALA A 87 -7.92 21.99 -19.90
N ASN A 88 -8.91 22.32 -20.72
CA ASN A 88 -10.27 21.79 -20.62
C ASN A 88 -10.32 20.27 -20.86
N LYS A 89 -9.54 19.76 -21.83
CA LYS A 89 -9.40 18.32 -22.04
C LYS A 89 -8.82 17.61 -20.82
N ARG A 90 -7.72 18.13 -20.25
CA ARG A 90 -7.08 17.56 -19.06
C ARG A 90 -7.99 17.60 -17.82
N LYS A 91 -8.84 18.63 -17.68
CA LYS A 91 -9.87 18.70 -16.62
C LYS A 91 -10.75 17.46 -16.60
N TYR A 92 -11.33 17.04 -17.72
CA TYR A 92 -12.21 15.86 -17.74
C TYR A 92 -11.45 14.53 -17.71
N GLN A 93 -10.25 14.49 -18.30
CA GLN A 93 -9.39 13.31 -18.23
C GLN A 93 -8.87 13.01 -16.82
N SER A 94 -8.87 14.00 -15.92
CA SER A 94 -8.41 13.83 -14.55
C SER A 94 -9.20 12.78 -13.75
N VAL A 95 -10.46 12.51 -14.13
CA VAL A 95 -11.36 11.60 -13.41
C VAL A 95 -11.38 10.19 -14.01
N ILE A 96 -10.69 9.94 -15.13
CA ILE A 96 -10.82 8.69 -15.90
C ILE A 96 -10.59 7.43 -15.05
N ILE A 97 -9.57 7.42 -14.19
CA ILE A 97 -9.25 6.27 -13.32
C ILE A 97 -10.32 6.09 -12.25
N PHE A 98 -10.72 7.18 -11.58
CA PHE A 98 -11.76 7.16 -10.57
C PHE A 98 -13.09 6.63 -11.13
N SER A 99 -13.50 7.12 -12.32
CA SER A 99 -14.69 6.64 -13.00
C SER A 99 -14.60 5.16 -13.41
N LEU A 100 -13.45 4.69 -13.91
CA LEU A 100 -13.27 3.27 -14.23
C LEU A 100 -13.33 2.39 -12.98
N LEU A 101 -12.73 2.81 -11.87
CA LEU A 101 -12.81 2.09 -10.60
C LEU A 101 -14.26 2.03 -10.08
N LYS A 102 -15.05 3.09 -10.24
CA LYS A 102 -16.50 3.05 -9.95
C LYS A 102 -17.26 2.07 -10.84
N VAL A 103 -16.87 1.94 -12.10
CA VAL A 103 -17.41 0.90 -12.99
C VAL A 103 -16.98 -0.51 -12.52
N CYS A 104 -15.75 -0.69 -12.04
CA CYS A 104 -15.32 -1.95 -11.42
C CYS A 104 -16.16 -2.30 -10.19
N GLU A 105 -16.39 -1.34 -9.29
CA GLU A 105 -17.25 -1.50 -8.10
C GLU A 105 -18.64 -2.01 -8.49
N TRP A 106 -19.24 -1.36 -9.50
CA TRP A 106 -20.53 -1.74 -10.03
C TRP A 106 -20.56 -3.19 -10.57
N TYR A 107 -19.54 -3.61 -11.33
CA TYR A 107 -19.47 -4.99 -11.83
C TYR A 107 -19.24 -6.01 -10.71
N SER A 108 -18.46 -5.69 -9.68
CA SER A 108 -18.29 -6.56 -8.49
C SER A 108 -19.62 -6.79 -7.77
N ILE A 109 -20.40 -5.72 -7.57
CA ILE A 109 -21.73 -5.79 -6.94
C ILE A 109 -22.68 -6.62 -7.81
N LEU A 110 -22.71 -6.38 -9.12
CA LEU A 110 -23.54 -7.16 -10.05
C LEU A 110 -23.15 -8.64 -10.08
N ALA A 111 -21.87 -8.98 -10.05
CA ALA A 111 -21.43 -10.38 -10.02
C ALA A 111 -21.95 -11.12 -8.77
N THR A 112 -22.05 -10.40 -7.64
CA THR A 112 -22.57 -10.95 -6.38
C THR A 112 -24.09 -11.09 -6.40
N MET A 113 -24.80 -10.12 -6.99
CA MET A 113 -26.27 -10.13 -7.07
C MET A 113 -26.80 -11.07 -8.15
N GLU A 114 -26.14 -11.13 -9.31
CA GLU A 114 -26.56 -11.88 -10.51
C GLU A 114 -25.65 -13.09 -10.76
N VAL A 115 -25.75 -14.11 -9.89
CA VAL A 115 -24.90 -15.31 -9.94
C VAL A 115 -24.88 -16.02 -11.31
N HIS A 116 -25.97 -15.94 -12.08
CA HIS A 116 -26.08 -16.57 -13.40
C HIS A 116 -25.15 -15.94 -14.46
N ASN A 117 -24.86 -14.64 -14.37
CA ASN A 117 -23.96 -13.90 -15.27
C ASN A 117 -22.67 -13.46 -14.57
N ALA A 118 -22.40 -13.94 -13.35
CA ALA A 118 -21.27 -13.52 -12.53
C ALA A 118 -19.94 -13.55 -13.29
N LYS A 119 -19.67 -14.63 -14.03
CA LYS A 119 -18.42 -14.79 -14.79
C LYS A 119 -18.23 -13.71 -15.87
N LEU A 120 -19.31 -13.20 -16.49
CA LEU A 120 -19.23 -12.11 -17.46
C LEU A 120 -18.91 -10.77 -16.78
N TYR A 121 -19.52 -10.52 -15.62
CA TYR A 121 -19.23 -9.31 -14.86
C TYR A 121 -17.82 -9.33 -14.27
N GLU A 122 -17.32 -10.50 -13.85
CA GLU A 122 -15.93 -10.70 -13.44
C GLU A 122 -14.95 -10.41 -14.59
N THR A 123 -15.22 -10.89 -15.82
CA THR A 123 -14.35 -10.56 -16.98
C THR A 123 -14.40 -9.08 -17.35
N ARG A 124 -15.57 -8.42 -17.24
CA ARG A 124 -15.69 -6.97 -17.44
C ARG A 124 -14.96 -6.16 -16.37
N ASN A 125 -15.04 -6.59 -15.12
CA ASN A 125 -14.29 -6.00 -14.02
C ASN A 125 -12.78 -6.12 -14.29
N LEU A 126 -12.29 -7.30 -14.64
CA LEU A 126 -10.88 -7.53 -14.97
C LEU A 126 -10.44 -6.64 -16.16
N ALA A 127 -11.24 -6.54 -17.22
CA ALA A 127 -10.93 -5.68 -18.36
C ALA A 127 -10.89 -4.18 -17.98
N SER A 128 -11.75 -3.76 -17.06
CA SER A 128 -11.77 -2.38 -16.53
C SER A 128 -10.52 -2.08 -15.71
N GLN A 129 -10.07 -3.04 -14.88
CA GLN A 129 -8.82 -2.94 -14.12
C GLN A 129 -7.60 -2.89 -15.05
N GLN A 130 -7.56 -3.76 -16.06
CA GLN A 130 -6.45 -3.75 -17.03
C GLN A 130 -6.42 -2.45 -17.85
N LEU A 131 -7.59 -1.92 -18.23
CA LEU A 131 -7.67 -0.60 -18.87
C LEU A 131 -7.13 0.51 -17.96
N CYS A 132 -7.40 0.45 -16.65
CA CYS A 132 -6.78 1.37 -15.68
C CYS A 132 -5.25 1.26 -15.67
N LYS A 133 -4.71 0.03 -15.60
CA LYS A 133 -3.26 -0.24 -15.65
C LYS A 133 -2.62 0.42 -16.88
N LEU A 134 -3.19 0.17 -18.07
CA LEU A 134 -2.70 0.73 -19.34
C LEU A 134 -2.76 2.27 -19.37
N LEU A 135 -3.80 2.87 -18.79
CA LEU A 135 -3.92 4.33 -18.71
C LEU A 135 -2.89 4.93 -17.75
N ILE A 136 -2.63 4.29 -16.61
CA ILE A 136 -1.62 4.71 -15.64
C ILE A 136 -0.22 4.68 -16.25
N GLU A 137 0.16 3.58 -16.89
CA GLU A 137 1.47 3.43 -17.53
C GLU A 137 1.67 4.44 -18.67
N ARG A 138 0.61 4.74 -19.41
CA ARG A 138 0.64 5.75 -20.47
C ARG A 138 0.79 7.17 -19.94
N GLU A 139 0.15 7.52 -18.83
CA GLU A 139 0.31 8.85 -18.24
C GLU A 139 1.61 8.99 -17.44
N GLU A 140 2.17 7.90 -16.91
CA GLU A 140 3.48 7.90 -16.26
C GLU A 140 4.59 8.38 -17.21
N THR A 141 4.56 7.95 -18.47
CA THR A 141 5.54 8.35 -19.48
C THR A 141 5.34 9.79 -19.99
N ARG A 142 4.11 10.31 -19.92
CA ARG A 142 3.75 11.64 -20.43
C ARG A 142 3.93 12.76 -19.41
N ASP A 143 3.26 12.64 -18.26
CA ASP A 143 3.25 13.65 -17.22
C ASP A 143 2.98 13.01 -15.85
N LEU A 144 4.07 12.73 -15.14
CA LEU A 144 4.04 12.12 -13.82
C LEU A 144 3.36 13.03 -12.77
N GLN A 145 3.49 14.36 -12.89
CA GLN A 145 2.87 15.26 -11.93
C GLN A 145 1.35 15.27 -12.10
N PHE A 146 0.85 15.24 -13.34
CA PHE A 146 -0.58 15.11 -13.63
C PHE A 146 -1.12 13.75 -13.14
N LEU A 147 -0.39 12.65 -13.39
CA LEU A 147 -0.78 11.32 -12.92
C LEU A 147 -0.95 11.29 -11.39
N PHE A 148 0.04 11.79 -10.64
CA PHE A 148 -0.02 11.73 -9.18
C PHE A 148 -1.07 12.67 -8.64
N MET A 149 -1.00 13.96 -8.96
CA MET A 149 -1.78 14.99 -8.26
C MET A 149 -3.24 15.01 -8.68
N GLN A 150 -3.56 14.69 -9.94
CA GLN A 150 -4.91 14.82 -10.48
C GLN A 150 -5.59 13.47 -10.68
N LEU A 151 -4.90 12.46 -11.21
CA LEU A 151 -5.52 11.17 -11.53
C LEU A 151 -5.64 10.25 -10.30
N LEU A 152 -4.58 10.20 -9.49
CA LEU A 152 -4.47 9.23 -8.38
C LEU A 152 -4.74 9.80 -7.00
N LEU A 153 -4.44 11.09 -6.75
CA LEU A 153 -4.47 11.71 -5.42
C LEU A 153 -5.66 12.62 -5.13
N ARG A 154 -6.26 13.20 -6.17
CA ARG A 154 -7.38 14.12 -5.97
C ARG A 154 -8.65 13.37 -5.57
N ARG A 155 -9.31 13.83 -4.51
CA ARG A 155 -10.62 13.31 -4.10
C ARG A 155 -11.71 13.82 -5.03
N TYR A 156 -12.51 12.91 -5.58
CA TYR A 156 -13.64 13.21 -6.45
C TYR A 156 -14.96 12.77 -5.81
N VAL A 157 -16.03 13.46 -6.19
CA VAL A 157 -17.40 13.17 -5.75
C VAL A 157 -18.23 12.75 -6.97
N ILE A 158 -18.93 11.63 -6.86
CA ILE A 158 -19.89 11.17 -7.86
C ILE A 158 -21.30 11.32 -7.33
N ASN A 159 -22.23 11.71 -8.19
CA ASN A 159 -23.65 11.77 -7.86
C ASN A 159 -24.29 10.42 -8.22
N GLU A 160 -24.72 9.66 -7.22
CA GLU A 160 -25.39 8.36 -7.38
C GLU A 160 -26.78 8.46 -6.76
N ASN A 161 -27.82 8.05 -7.48
CA ASN A 161 -29.21 8.15 -7.04
C ASN A 161 -29.63 9.58 -6.62
N ASP A 162 -29.16 10.60 -7.32
CA ASP A 162 -29.35 12.03 -7.03
C ASP A 162 -28.70 12.52 -5.71
N GLU A 163 -27.93 11.69 -5.02
CA GLU A 163 -27.16 12.06 -3.82
C GLU A 163 -25.66 12.09 -4.11
N ASP A 164 -24.99 13.14 -3.60
CA ASP A 164 -23.54 13.28 -3.71
C ASP A 164 -22.86 12.36 -2.69
N GLN A 165 -22.04 11.43 -3.19
CA GLN A 165 -21.30 10.47 -2.38
C GLN A 165 -20.12 11.12 -1.65
N GLU A 166 -19.55 10.42 -0.68
CA GLU A 166 -18.37 10.89 0.03
C GLU A 166 -17.17 11.07 -0.94
N PRO A 167 -16.36 12.13 -0.75
CA PRO A 167 -15.22 12.41 -1.62
C PRO A 167 -14.13 11.36 -1.44
N LEU A 168 -13.92 10.54 -2.48
CA LEU A 168 -12.96 9.45 -2.47
C LEU A 168 -11.88 9.68 -3.52
N ASN A 169 -10.69 9.23 -3.19
CA ASN A 169 -9.56 9.29 -4.10
C ASN A 169 -9.39 7.98 -4.89
N ALA A 170 -8.82 8.02 -6.10
CA ALA A 170 -8.64 6.81 -6.92
C ALA A 170 -7.70 5.79 -6.26
N LEU A 171 -6.61 6.26 -5.62
CA LEU A 171 -5.70 5.41 -4.86
C LEU A 171 -6.39 4.70 -3.68
N GLU A 172 -7.23 5.46 -2.96
CA GLU A 172 -8.03 4.98 -1.84
C GLU A 172 -9.05 3.92 -2.29
N LEU A 173 -9.81 4.24 -3.34
CA LEU A 173 -10.84 3.39 -3.91
C LEU A 173 -10.28 2.07 -4.46
N ALA A 174 -9.16 2.12 -5.21
CA ALA A 174 -8.52 0.91 -5.73
C ALA A 174 -8.05 -0.05 -4.64
N THR A 175 -7.54 0.51 -3.52
CA THR A 175 -7.05 -0.29 -2.39
C THR A 175 -8.19 -0.87 -1.57
N ASP A 176 -9.26 -0.11 -1.34
CA ASP A 176 -10.43 -0.59 -0.59
C ASP A 176 -11.17 -1.71 -1.34
N MET A 177 -11.24 -1.63 -2.67
CA MET A 177 -11.82 -2.69 -3.52
C MET A 177 -10.87 -3.87 -3.77
N HIS A 178 -9.62 -3.80 -3.30
CA HIS A 178 -8.60 -4.84 -3.53
C HIS A 178 -8.33 -5.13 -5.02
N CYS A 179 -8.25 -4.08 -5.86
CA CYS A 179 -7.93 -4.20 -7.29
C CYS A 179 -6.43 -4.42 -7.53
N THR A 180 -5.97 -5.67 -7.38
CA THR A 180 -4.55 -6.06 -7.46
C THR A 180 -3.89 -5.64 -8.76
N THR A 181 -4.55 -5.79 -9.92
CA THR A 181 -3.99 -5.41 -11.23
C THR A 181 -3.71 -3.91 -11.35
N VAL A 182 -4.57 -3.06 -10.78
CA VAL A 182 -4.38 -1.60 -10.78
C VAL A 182 -3.28 -1.21 -9.79
N ILE A 183 -3.30 -1.82 -8.60
CA ILE A 183 -2.31 -1.57 -7.55
C ILE A 183 -0.91 -1.98 -8.03
N GLY A 184 -0.81 -3.09 -8.76
CA GLY A 184 0.45 -3.61 -9.31
C GLY A 184 1.06 -2.77 -10.45
N SER A 185 0.34 -1.75 -10.95
CA SER A 185 0.86 -0.89 -12.02
C SER A 185 2.04 -0.03 -11.53
N SER A 186 3.01 0.22 -12.42
CA SER A 186 4.25 0.94 -12.11
C SER A 186 3.97 2.35 -11.57
N GLY A 187 3.10 3.11 -12.25
CA GLY A 187 2.75 4.47 -11.85
C GLY A 187 2.02 4.53 -10.50
N PHE A 188 1.19 3.53 -10.18
CA PHE A 188 0.52 3.42 -8.89
C PHE A 188 1.54 3.15 -7.77
N GLN A 189 2.42 2.16 -7.95
CA GLN A 189 3.47 1.83 -6.98
C GLN A 189 4.45 2.98 -6.76
N ARG A 190 4.78 3.72 -7.83
CA ARG A 190 5.65 4.89 -7.77
C ARG A 190 4.99 6.04 -7.00
N CYS A 191 3.70 6.31 -7.24
CA CYS A 191 2.92 7.27 -6.46
C CYS A 191 2.89 6.87 -4.98
N LEU A 192 2.57 5.60 -4.69
CA LEU A 192 2.54 5.05 -3.35
C LEU A 192 3.89 5.21 -2.62
N LYS A 193 5.00 4.97 -3.33
CA LYS A 193 6.36 5.15 -2.80
C LYS A 193 6.67 6.61 -2.44
N TRP A 194 6.22 7.57 -3.24
CA TRP A 194 6.39 9.01 -2.94
C TRP A 194 5.59 9.42 -1.70
N ILE A 195 4.39 8.89 -1.56
CA ILE A 195 3.55 9.09 -0.39
C ILE A 195 4.18 8.43 0.85
N TRP A 196 4.63 7.18 0.74
CA TRP A 196 5.27 6.42 1.82
C TRP A 196 6.47 7.18 2.39
N ARG A 197 7.29 7.78 1.52
CA ARG A 197 8.42 8.64 1.90
C ARG A 197 8.05 10.00 2.45
N GLY A 198 6.80 10.45 2.28
CA GLY A 198 6.36 11.80 2.66
C GLY A 198 6.84 12.89 1.71
N TRP A 199 7.11 12.58 0.44
CA TRP A 199 7.37 13.59 -0.60
C TRP A 199 6.09 14.29 -1.05
N ILE A 200 4.97 13.59 -0.94
CA ILE A 200 3.63 14.10 -1.15
C ILE A 200 2.89 14.03 0.19
N VAL A 201 2.33 15.15 0.61
CA VAL A 201 1.61 15.29 1.88
C VAL A 201 0.23 15.85 1.59
N GLN A 202 -0.77 15.43 2.37
CA GLN A 202 -2.11 15.99 2.28
C GLN A 202 -2.10 17.47 2.70
N ASN A 203 -2.83 18.31 1.98
CA ASN A 203 -2.91 19.72 2.34
C ASN A 203 -3.67 19.90 3.66
N GLY A 204 -3.12 20.70 4.58
CA GLY A 204 -3.75 20.98 5.87
C GLY A 204 -4.94 21.94 5.81
N LEU A 205 -5.08 22.72 4.73
CA LEU A 205 -6.19 23.67 4.55
C LEU A 205 -7.35 23.06 3.76
N ASP A 206 -7.05 22.20 2.78
CA ASP A 206 -8.03 21.54 1.92
C ASP A 206 -7.77 20.03 1.89
N PRO A 207 -8.57 19.21 2.59
CA PRO A 207 -8.36 17.77 2.67
C PRO A 207 -8.60 17.05 1.33
N THR A 208 -9.13 17.73 0.31
CA THR A 208 -9.38 17.12 -1.01
C THR A 208 -8.15 17.10 -1.92
N THR A 209 -7.12 17.90 -1.58
CA THR A 209 -5.92 18.06 -2.40
C THR A 209 -4.66 17.59 -1.66
N PHE A 210 -3.77 16.97 -2.41
CA PHE A 210 -2.41 16.66 -1.97
C PHE A 210 -1.47 17.73 -2.52
N ILE A 211 -0.37 17.98 -1.83
CA ILE A 211 0.67 18.93 -2.23
C ILE A 211 2.02 18.20 -2.23
N LYS A 212 2.83 18.49 -3.24
CA LYS A 212 4.23 18.05 -3.26
C LYS A 212 5.03 19.00 -2.39
N ASP A 213 5.88 18.45 -1.53
CA ASP A 213 6.70 19.28 -0.66
C ASP A 213 7.85 19.94 -1.45
N ASP A 214 7.93 21.27 -1.37
CA ASP A 214 8.94 22.06 -2.07
C ASP A 214 10.32 21.98 -1.41
N SER A 215 10.37 21.69 -0.10
CA SER A 215 11.61 21.63 0.69
C SER A 215 12.48 20.39 0.38
N LEU A 216 12.00 19.46 -0.46
CA LEU A 216 12.70 18.21 -0.81
C LEU A 216 14.06 18.40 -1.49
N ALA A 217 14.27 19.50 -2.22
CA ALA A 217 15.55 19.77 -2.89
C ALA A 217 16.52 20.63 -2.06
N GLU A 218 16.09 21.08 -0.89
CA GLU A 218 16.96 21.85 -0.01
C GLU A 218 18.01 20.92 0.63
N VAL A 219 19.27 21.29 0.51
CA VAL A 219 20.40 20.46 1.02
C VAL A 219 20.74 20.84 2.47
N SER A 220 19.98 21.73 3.10
CA SER A 220 20.31 22.20 4.44
C SER A 220 19.76 21.24 5.51
N LEU A 221 20.63 20.83 6.45
CA LEU A 221 20.24 19.92 7.53
C LEU A 221 19.15 20.54 8.42
N ILE A 222 19.24 21.84 8.67
CA ILE A 222 18.29 22.59 9.50
C ILE A 222 16.90 22.63 8.84
N SER A 223 16.81 22.73 7.51
CA SER A 223 15.50 22.69 6.83
C SER A 223 14.82 21.32 6.93
N HIS A 224 15.57 20.24 7.15
CA HIS A 224 15.01 18.91 7.37
C HIS A 224 14.79 18.59 8.85
N PHE A 225 15.22 19.48 9.77
CA PHE A 225 14.99 19.33 11.21
C PHE A 225 13.60 19.87 11.57
N ASN A 226 12.56 19.27 10.96
CA ASN A 226 11.18 19.69 11.11
C ASN A 226 10.32 18.51 11.61
N PRO A 227 9.56 18.65 12.70
CA PRO A 227 8.69 17.60 13.23
C PRO A 227 7.57 17.22 12.26
N VAL A 228 7.20 18.10 11.32
CA VAL A 228 6.23 17.80 10.25
C VAL A 228 6.66 16.60 9.40
N ARG A 229 7.97 16.34 9.26
CA ARG A 229 8.49 15.14 8.57
C ARG A 229 8.07 13.84 9.25
N LEU A 230 7.81 13.85 10.55
CA LEU A 230 7.32 12.68 11.27
C LEU A 230 5.94 12.21 10.79
N LYS A 231 5.20 13.05 10.07
CA LYS A 231 3.94 12.65 9.40
C LYS A 231 4.16 11.64 8.28
N ALA A 232 5.37 11.50 7.77
CA ALA A 232 5.65 10.53 6.71
C ALA A 232 5.50 9.09 7.22
N PRO A 233 4.75 8.23 6.50
CA PRO A 233 4.49 6.84 6.91
C PRO A 233 5.75 6.02 7.21
N VAL A 234 6.83 6.22 6.44
CA VAL A 234 8.13 5.56 6.67
C VAL A 234 8.63 5.76 8.10
N TYR A 235 8.68 7.01 8.57
CA TYR A 235 9.26 7.33 9.87
C TYR A 235 8.36 6.90 11.01
N GLN A 236 7.04 7.01 10.84
CA GLN A 236 6.08 6.48 11.81
C GLN A 236 6.24 4.97 11.97
N ASN A 237 6.33 4.23 10.86
CA ASN A 237 6.52 2.79 10.90
C ASN A 237 7.84 2.40 11.58
N TYR A 238 8.94 3.12 11.31
CA TYR A 238 10.21 2.87 11.99
C TYR A 238 10.15 3.17 13.49
N LEU A 239 9.54 4.29 13.90
CA LEU A 239 9.37 4.62 15.31
C LEU A 239 8.49 3.59 16.03
N GLN A 240 7.37 3.19 15.43
CA GLN A 240 6.50 2.14 15.98
C GLN A 240 7.25 0.82 16.15
N MET A 241 8.10 0.46 15.18
CA MET A 241 8.94 -0.73 15.28
C MET A 241 9.93 -0.63 16.44
N ILE A 242 10.62 0.50 16.59
CA ILE A 242 11.58 0.74 17.70
C ILE A 242 10.86 0.67 19.06
N PHE A 243 9.72 1.34 19.21
CA PHE A 243 8.95 1.29 20.46
C PHE A 243 8.37 -0.09 20.75
N SER A 244 8.02 -0.87 19.71
CA SER A 244 7.57 -2.25 19.86
C SER A 244 8.70 -3.17 20.37
N PHE A 245 9.91 -3.04 19.82
CA PHE A 245 11.08 -3.76 20.34
C PHE A 245 11.43 -3.36 21.78
N LEU A 246 11.34 -2.07 22.11
CA LEU A 246 11.55 -1.57 23.46
C LEU A 246 10.49 -2.13 24.44
N PHE A 247 9.23 -2.13 24.03
CA PHE A 247 8.13 -2.73 24.80
C PHE A 247 8.35 -4.22 25.06
N LEU A 248 8.78 -4.98 24.05
CA LEU A 248 9.08 -6.40 24.18
C LEU A 248 10.25 -6.66 25.15
N GLY A 249 11.30 -5.83 25.07
CA GLY A 249 12.42 -5.87 26.01
C GLY A 249 11.96 -5.58 27.45
N LEU A 250 11.17 -4.53 27.65
CA LEU A 250 10.58 -4.19 28.95
C LEU A 250 9.69 -5.30 29.48
N TYR A 251 8.80 -5.86 28.66
CA TYR A 251 7.92 -6.97 29.03
C TYR A 251 8.72 -8.18 29.51
N THR A 252 9.75 -8.57 28.77
CA THR A 252 10.59 -9.74 29.11
C THR A 252 11.36 -9.51 30.41
N LEU A 253 11.85 -8.30 30.64
CA LEU A 253 12.52 -7.94 31.89
C LEU A 253 11.55 -7.94 33.08
N VAL A 254 10.34 -7.41 32.92
CA VAL A 254 9.33 -7.36 34.00
C VAL A 254 8.83 -8.76 34.36
N VAL A 255 8.65 -9.64 33.37
CA VAL A 255 8.19 -11.03 33.61
C VAL A 255 9.28 -11.88 34.29
N ASN A 256 10.55 -11.70 33.90
CA ASN A 256 11.66 -12.53 34.42
C ASN A 256 12.34 -11.95 35.67
N GLY A 257 12.19 -10.65 35.94
CA GLY A 257 12.91 -9.95 37.00
C GLY A 257 12.35 -10.13 38.41
N LYS A 258 11.29 -10.92 38.60
CA LYS A 258 10.60 -11.00 39.89
C LYS A 258 10.91 -12.26 40.69
N ASP A 259 11.37 -12.03 41.93
CA ASP A 259 11.41 -13.04 42.98
C ASP A 259 10.06 -13.13 43.70
N SER A 260 9.45 -14.32 43.69
CA SER A 260 8.07 -14.58 44.11
C SER A 260 7.84 -14.60 45.65
N GLU A 261 8.80 -14.15 46.46
CA GLU A 261 8.76 -14.37 47.91
C GLU A 261 8.09 -13.25 48.71
N ARG A 262 8.04 -12.00 48.20
CA ARG A 262 7.42 -10.87 48.93
C ARG A 262 6.70 -9.92 47.99
N VAL A 263 5.63 -9.29 48.48
CA VAL A 263 4.96 -8.17 47.80
C VAL A 263 5.91 -6.98 47.79
N GLN A 264 6.59 -6.79 46.66
CA GLN A 264 7.44 -5.63 46.42
C GLN A 264 6.60 -4.45 45.92
N SER A 265 7.04 -3.24 46.28
CA SER A 265 6.51 -1.98 45.72
C SER A 265 6.70 -1.94 44.19
N PHE A 266 6.02 -1.00 43.53
CA PHE A 266 6.16 -0.81 42.08
C PHE A 266 7.62 -0.57 41.72
N ASP A 267 8.17 -1.43 40.87
CA ASP A 267 9.49 -1.21 40.31
C ASP A 267 9.44 -0.09 39.25
N LEU A 268 10.56 0.59 39.03
CA LEU A 268 10.67 1.63 38.02
C LEU A 268 10.45 1.05 36.62
N LEU A 269 10.97 -0.14 36.33
CA LEU A 269 10.77 -0.83 35.05
C LEU A 269 9.30 -1.26 34.85
N GLU A 270 8.67 -1.79 35.90
CA GLU A 270 7.24 -2.14 35.92
C GLU A 270 6.37 -0.90 35.65
N SER A 271 6.71 0.23 36.27
CA SER A 271 6.00 1.51 36.06
C SER A 271 6.12 2.01 34.63
N ILE A 272 7.32 1.98 34.03
CA ILE A 272 7.53 2.36 32.62
C ILE A 272 6.75 1.42 31.69
N PHE A 273 6.77 0.12 31.94
CA PHE A 273 6.01 -0.86 31.17
C PHE A 273 4.50 -0.59 31.20
N TYR A 274 3.93 -0.25 32.36
CA TYR A 274 2.52 0.12 32.48
C TYR A 274 2.20 1.43 31.75
N VAL A 275 3.06 2.43 31.82
CA VAL A 275 2.92 3.68 31.04
C VAL A 275 2.89 3.36 29.54
N PHE A 276 3.77 2.48 29.06
CA PHE A 276 3.75 2.03 27.67
C PHE A 276 2.43 1.36 27.29
N ASN A 277 1.94 0.42 28.12
CA ASN A 277 0.68 -0.27 27.88
C ASN A 277 -0.51 0.70 27.85
N THR A 278 -0.56 1.67 28.77
CA THR A 278 -1.61 2.70 28.78
C THR A 278 -1.55 3.57 27.52
N GLY A 279 -0.37 3.97 27.05
CA GLY A 279 -0.22 4.70 25.80
C GLY A 279 -0.78 3.92 24.61
N PHE A 280 -0.44 2.64 24.49
CA PHE A 280 -0.99 1.77 23.45
C PHE A 280 -2.51 1.59 23.51
N ILE A 281 -3.09 1.50 24.71
CA ILE A 281 -4.54 1.39 24.88
C ILE A 281 -5.25 2.67 24.44
N LEU A 282 -4.73 3.84 24.83
CA LEU A 282 -5.35 5.12 24.46
C LEU A 282 -5.32 5.36 22.94
N ASP A 283 -4.24 4.96 22.29
CA ASP A 283 -4.10 5.00 20.82
C ASP A 283 -5.18 4.12 20.16
N GLU A 284 -5.34 2.89 20.62
CA GLU A 284 -6.33 1.96 20.06
C GLU A 284 -7.77 2.38 20.38
N LEU A 285 -8.03 2.93 21.57
CA LEU A 285 -9.34 3.51 21.93
C LEU A 285 -9.68 4.74 21.07
N THR A 286 -8.69 5.57 20.76
CA THR A 286 -8.88 6.75 19.90
C THR A 286 -9.23 6.31 18.48
N LYS A 287 -8.52 5.31 17.94
CA LYS A 287 -8.85 4.70 16.64
C LYS A 287 -10.23 4.07 16.63
N LEU A 288 -10.60 3.34 17.68
CA LEU A 288 -11.92 2.73 17.83
C LEU A 288 -13.03 3.79 17.85
N TYR A 289 -12.80 4.94 18.50
CA TYR A 289 -13.74 6.05 18.55
C TYR A 289 -13.98 6.69 17.18
N TYR A 290 -12.93 6.97 16.40
CA TYR A 290 -13.05 7.65 15.11
C TYR A 290 -13.45 6.72 13.95
N ILE A 291 -12.91 5.50 13.91
CA ILE A 291 -13.11 4.55 12.80
C ILE A 291 -14.38 3.69 13.01
N GLY A 292 -14.78 3.48 14.27
CA GLY A 292 -15.95 2.67 14.62
C GLY A 292 -15.78 1.18 14.30
N TYR A 293 -16.84 0.51 13.83
CA TYR A 293 -16.87 -0.94 13.59
C TYR A 293 -15.82 -1.41 12.56
N ALA A 294 -15.45 -0.56 11.60
CA ALA A 294 -14.42 -0.88 10.62
C ALA A 294 -13.02 -1.10 11.24
N HIS A 295 -12.81 -0.69 12.50
CA HIS A 295 -11.57 -0.95 13.22
C HIS A 295 -11.41 -2.43 13.64
N LEU A 296 -12.48 -3.21 13.72
CA LEU A 296 -12.48 -4.61 14.18
C LEU A 296 -11.89 -5.59 13.15
N SER A 297 -10.66 -5.32 12.72
CA SER A 297 -9.83 -6.23 11.94
C SER A 297 -9.19 -7.27 12.84
N PHE A 298 -8.92 -8.47 12.31
CA PHE A 298 -8.34 -9.60 13.05
C PHE A 298 -7.09 -9.21 13.87
N TRP A 299 -6.16 -8.46 13.25
CA TRP A 299 -4.93 -8.05 13.92
C TRP A 299 -5.12 -6.97 14.97
N ASN A 300 -6.09 -6.07 14.78
CA ASN A 300 -6.41 -5.06 15.80
C ASN A 300 -7.06 -5.74 17.01
N LEU A 301 -8.02 -6.65 16.78
CA LEU A 301 -8.63 -7.46 17.84
C LEU A 301 -7.60 -8.31 18.61
N PHE A 302 -6.61 -8.85 17.89
CA PHE A 302 -5.49 -9.57 18.50
C PHE A 302 -4.67 -8.68 19.45
N ASN A 303 -4.38 -7.44 19.02
CA ASN A 303 -3.69 -6.46 19.84
C ASN A 303 -4.54 -6.01 21.04
N ASP A 304 -5.82 -5.72 20.83
CA ASP A 304 -6.77 -5.34 21.89
C ASP A 304 -6.84 -6.40 22.98
N THR A 305 -6.93 -7.68 22.57
CA THR A 305 -6.93 -8.82 23.50
C THR A 305 -5.65 -8.84 24.32
N THR A 306 -4.49 -8.57 23.69
CA THR A 306 -3.19 -8.52 24.37
C THR A 306 -3.17 -7.44 25.46
N TYR A 307 -3.56 -6.21 25.10
CA TYR A 307 -3.57 -5.10 26.04
C TYR A 307 -4.57 -5.30 27.17
N LEU A 308 -5.72 -5.89 26.87
CA LEU A 308 -6.76 -6.20 27.85
C LEU A 308 -6.28 -7.23 28.88
N ILE A 309 -5.56 -8.29 28.46
CA ILE A 309 -4.94 -9.24 29.38
C ILE A 309 -3.91 -8.55 30.28
N ILE A 310 -3.03 -7.71 29.70
CA ILE A 310 -2.02 -6.96 30.46
C ILE A 310 -2.68 -5.97 31.43
N THR A 311 -3.78 -5.33 31.03
CA THR A 311 -4.53 -4.40 31.87
C THR A 311 -5.20 -5.11 33.04
N PHE A 312 -5.74 -6.30 32.83
CA PHE A 312 -6.25 -7.12 33.93
C PHE A 312 -5.15 -7.54 34.90
N ALA A 313 -3.98 -7.94 34.40
CA ALA A 313 -2.82 -8.21 35.24
C ALA A 313 -2.42 -6.96 36.06
N MET A 314 -2.31 -5.80 35.42
CA MET A 314 -2.05 -4.52 36.09
C MET A 314 -3.09 -4.20 37.17
N GLY A 315 -4.38 -4.45 36.90
CA GLY A 315 -5.45 -4.26 37.87
C GLY A 315 -5.30 -5.15 39.10
N PHE A 316 -5.01 -6.45 38.91
CA PHE A 316 -4.74 -7.37 40.01
C PHE A 316 -3.47 -6.99 40.79
N ARG A 317 -2.43 -6.49 40.10
CA ARG A 317 -1.21 -5.97 40.74
C ARG A 317 -1.49 -4.75 41.61
N ALA A 318 -2.29 -3.80 41.12
CA ALA A 318 -2.69 -2.63 41.90
C ALA A 318 -3.48 -3.03 43.16
N MET A 319 -4.39 -4.00 43.04
CA MET A 319 -5.13 -4.54 44.19
C MET A 319 -4.23 -5.24 45.22
N SER A 320 -3.14 -5.89 44.78
CA SER A 320 -2.14 -6.50 45.68
C SER A 320 -1.39 -5.45 46.51
N VAL A 321 -0.95 -4.35 45.88
CA VAL A 321 -0.15 -3.28 46.52
C VAL A 321 -0.99 -2.36 47.40
N THR A 322 -2.24 -2.10 47.01
CA THR A 322 -3.21 -1.33 47.82
C THR A 322 -4.26 -2.26 48.43
N PRO A 323 -4.01 -2.86 49.62
CA PRO A 323 -4.97 -3.73 50.26
C PRO A 323 -6.18 -2.92 50.77
N LEU A 324 -7.15 -2.69 49.90
CA LEU A 324 -8.47 -2.17 50.26
C LEU A 324 -9.29 -3.32 50.87
N ASN A 325 -9.20 -3.51 52.19
CA ASN A 325 -10.06 -4.40 53.00
C ASN A 325 -10.49 -5.70 52.27
N ALA A 326 -9.54 -6.40 51.65
CA ALA A 326 -9.83 -7.58 50.84
C ALA A 326 -9.74 -8.86 51.69
N LYS A 327 -10.66 -9.80 51.43
CA LYS A 327 -10.77 -11.10 52.12
C LYS A 327 -9.61 -12.06 51.82
N TYR A 328 -8.78 -11.76 50.82
CA TYR A 328 -7.67 -12.57 50.33
C TYR A 328 -6.32 -11.93 50.64
N SER A 329 -5.28 -12.76 50.85
CA SER A 329 -3.92 -12.28 51.11
C SER A 329 -3.37 -11.50 49.91
N SER A 330 -2.66 -10.39 50.16
CA SER A 330 -2.01 -9.59 49.11
C SER A 330 -1.08 -10.42 48.21
N GLU A 331 -0.49 -11.49 48.74
CA GLU A 331 0.38 -12.42 48.01
C GLU A 331 -0.36 -13.24 46.95
N ASP A 332 -1.63 -13.58 47.18
CA ASP A 332 -2.42 -14.38 46.25
C ASP A 332 -2.82 -13.57 45.01
N TRP A 333 -3.20 -12.29 45.22
CA TRP A 333 -3.45 -11.35 44.13
C TRP A 333 -2.21 -11.09 43.29
N ASP A 334 -1.03 -11.03 43.92
CA ASP A 334 0.24 -10.90 43.23
C ASP A 334 0.50 -12.13 42.33
N LYS A 335 0.36 -13.35 42.87
CA LYS A 335 0.51 -14.59 42.09
C LYS A 335 -0.47 -14.66 40.92
N ILE A 336 -1.73 -14.25 41.11
CA ILE A 336 -2.74 -14.23 40.04
C ILE A 336 -2.33 -13.23 38.96
N SER A 337 -1.90 -12.03 39.34
CA SER A 337 -1.41 -11.01 38.40
C SER A 337 -0.31 -11.55 37.49
N TYR A 338 0.74 -12.16 38.06
CA TYR A 338 1.84 -12.70 37.23
C TYR A 338 1.43 -13.91 36.40
N ARG A 339 0.52 -14.76 36.88
CA ARG A 339 -0.01 -15.86 36.06
C ARG A 339 -0.78 -15.34 34.85
N VAL A 340 -1.63 -14.32 35.04
CA VAL A 340 -2.36 -13.66 33.95
C VAL A 340 -1.39 -12.95 33.00
N LEU A 341 -0.37 -12.25 33.54
CA LEU A 341 0.67 -11.61 32.74
C LEU A 341 1.43 -12.64 31.89
N SER A 342 1.80 -13.79 32.46
CA SER A 342 2.47 -14.88 31.73
C SER A 342 1.61 -15.46 30.61
N CYS A 343 0.28 -15.52 30.77
CA CYS A 343 -0.62 -15.90 29.69
C CYS A 343 -0.59 -14.92 28.50
N ALA A 344 -0.16 -13.67 28.70
CA ALA A 344 0.00 -12.70 27.62
C ALA A 344 1.28 -12.93 26.79
N ALA A 345 2.24 -13.75 27.26
CA ALA A 345 3.55 -13.88 26.60
C ALA A 345 3.47 -14.30 25.13
N PRO A 346 2.70 -15.32 24.73
CA PRO A 346 2.60 -15.72 23.33
C PRO A 346 2.07 -14.58 22.44
N PHE A 347 1.13 -13.78 22.97
CA PHE A 347 0.52 -12.66 22.26
C PHE A 347 1.49 -11.48 22.09
N VAL A 348 2.25 -11.15 23.13
CA VAL A 348 3.27 -10.08 23.06
C VAL A 348 4.38 -10.43 22.08
N TRP A 349 4.81 -11.69 22.02
CA TRP A 349 5.82 -12.14 21.07
C TRP A 349 5.30 -12.22 19.63
N SER A 350 4.09 -12.74 19.42
CA SER A 350 3.51 -12.82 18.06
C SER A 350 3.21 -11.46 17.46
N ARG A 351 2.91 -10.45 18.29
CA ARG A 351 2.73 -9.05 17.87
C ARG A 351 3.94 -8.50 17.11
N LEU A 352 5.16 -8.98 17.40
CA LEU A 352 6.36 -8.56 16.66
C LEU A 352 6.24 -8.86 15.16
N LEU A 353 5.60 -9.97 14.80
CA LEU A 353 5.38 -10.37 13.40
C LEU A 353 4.56 -9.32 12.64
N LEU A 354 3.64 -8.62 13.31
CA LEU A 354 2.78 -7.59 12.70
C LEU A 354 3.56 -6.36 12.27
N TYR A 355 4.56 -5.96 13.05
CA TYR A 355 5.42 -4.83 12.68
C TYR A 355 6.41 -5.18 11.57
N LEU A 356 6.73 -6.47 11.43
CA LEU A 356 7.60 -7.00 10.39
C LEU A 356 6.88 -7.23 9.04
N GLU A 357 5.58 -6.90 8.93
CA GLU A 357 4.80 -7.01 7.69
C GLU A 357 5.38 -6.19 6.52
N SER A 358 6.22 -5.18 6.82
CA SER A 358 6.91 -4.39 5.80
C SER A 358 7.96 -5.19 5.03
N GLN A 359 8.37 -6.36 5.52
CA GLN A 359 9.29 -7.24 4.82
C GLN A 359 8.50 -8.16 3.89
N ARG A 360 8.89 -8.21 2.61
CA ARG A 360 8.16 -8.98 1.57
C ARG A 360 7.82 -10.41 1.99
N PHE A 361 8.81 -11.16 2.46
CA PHE A 361 8.62 -12.55 2.87
C PHE A 361 7.62 -12.71 4.04
N ILE A 362 7.77 -11.88 5.08
CA ILE A 362 6.94 -11.96 6.29
C ILE A 362 5.52 -11.45 5.98
N GLY A 363 5.39 -10.36 5.22
CA GLY A 363 4.11 -9.81 4.78
C GLY A 363 3.28 -10.84 4.02
N ILE A 364 3.87 -11.51 3.01
CA ILE A 364 3.19 -12.56 2.24
C ILE A 364 2.75 -13.71 3.16
N MET A 365 3.62 -14.15 4.08
CA MET A 365 3.27 -15.23 5.02
C MET A 365 2.09 -14.86 5.93
N LEU A 366 1.98 -13.60 6.36
CA LEU A 366 0.83 -13.12 7.14
C LEU A 366 -0.46 -13.08 6.31
N VAL A 367 -0.39 -12.73 5.02
CA VAL A 367 -1.54 -12.77 4.10
C VAL A 367 -2.02 -14.21 3.92
N ILE A 368 -1.09 -15.14 3.68
CA ILE A 368 -1.38 -16.57 3.57
C ILE A 368 -2.09 -17.08 4.84
N LEU A 369 -1.54 -16.79 6.02
CA LEU A 369 -2.13 -17.19 7.30
C LEU A 369 -3.55 -16.64 7.46
N LYS A 370 -3.76 -15.35 7.15
CA LYS A 370 -5.09 -14.72 7.20
C LYS A 370 -6.09 -15.40 6.25
N HIS A 371 -5.67 -15.72 5.03
CA HIS A 371 -6.52 -16.37 4.03
C HIS A 371 -6.91 -17.78 4.47
N MET A 372 -5.94 -18.57 4.93
CA MET A 372 -6.16 -19.93 5.45
C MET A 372 -7.10 -19.94 6.67
N MET A 373 -6.93 -18.99 7.60
CA MET A 373 -7.83 -18.85 8.76
C MET A 373 -9.26 -18.53 8.33
N LYS A 374 -9.45 -17.68 7.32
CA LYS A 374 -10.79 -17.36 6.79
C LYS A 374 -11.46 -18.57 6.14
N GLU A 375 -10.72 -19.37 5.36
CA GLU A 375 -11.29 -20.57 4.73
C GLU A 375 -11.59 -21.68 5.74
N SER A 376 -10.75 -21.84 6.77
CA SER A 376 -10.93 -22.85 7.81
C SER A 376 -12.05 -22.56 8.81
N ILE A 377 -12.62 -21.34 8.85
CA ILE A 377 -13.64 -21.01 9.85
C ILE A 377 -14.91 -21.88 9.74
N VAL A 378 -15.32 -22.20 8.51
CA VAL A 378 -16.45 -23.10 8.24
C VAL A 378 -16.13 -24.52 8.72
N PHE A 379 -14.88 -24.94 8.54
CA PHE A 379 -14.40 -26.22 9.03
C PHE A 379 -14.39 -26.27 10.56
N PHE A 380 -13.87 -25.24 11.24
CA PHE A 380 -13.88 -25.17 12.71
C PHE A 380 -15.31 -25.15 13.27
N PHE A 381 -16.25 -24.50 12.58
CA PHE A 381 -17.67 -24.55 12.94
C PHE A 381 -18.24 -25.96 12.83
N LEU A 382 -17.97 -26.68 11.73
CA LEU A 382 -18.39 -28.07 11.57
C LEU A 382 -17.77 -28.98 12.64
N LEU A 383 -16.47 -28.87 12.87
CA LEU A 383 -15.73 -29.59 13.90
C LEU A 383 -16.32 -29.33 15.29
N PHE A 384 -16.66 -28.09 15.60
CA PHE A 384 -17.29 -27.70 16.87
C PHE A 384 -18.68 -28.33 17.04
N LEU A 385 -19.53 -28.32 16.00
CA LEU A 385 -20.84 -28.98 16.03
C LEU A 385 -20.72 -30.49 16.26
N ILE A 386 -19.79 -31.14 15.57
CA ILE A 386 -19.50 -32.56 15.76
C ILE A 386 -19.03 -32.81 17.19
N MET A 387 -18.09 -32.02 17.69
CA MET A 387 -17.58 -32.13 19.06
C MET A 387 -18.71 -31.99 20.10
N ILE A 388 -19.65 -31.05 19.93
CA ILE A 388 -20.83 -30.94 20.81
C ILE A 388 -21.69 -32.19 20.73
N GLY A 389 -21.99 -32.69 19.53
CA GLY A 389 -22.83 -33.88 19.34
C GLY A 389 -22.24 -35.12 20.01
N PHE A 390 -20.93 -35.34 19.86
CA PHE A 390 -20.24 -36.44 20.52
C PHE A 390 -20.12 -36.22 22.04
N THR A 391 -19.81 -35.00 22.49
CA THR A 391 -19.81 -34.65 23.92
C THR A 391 -21.17 -34.94 24.55
N GLN A 392 -22.26 -34.56 23.90
CA GLN A 392 -23.62 -34.87 24.34
C GLN A 392 -23.88 -36.38 24.40
N GLY A 393 -23.35 -37.15 23.43
CA GLY A 393 -23.39 -38.61 23.45
C GLY A 393 -22.71 -39.21 24.68
N PHE A 394 -21.50 -38.74 25.00
CA PHE A 394 -20.78 -39.20 26.20
C PHE A 394 -21.44 -38.75 27.51
N LEU A 395 -21.96 -37.52 27.57
CA LEU A 395 -22.74 -37.04 28.72
C LEU A 395 -24.02 -37.86 28.94
N GLY A 396 -24.65 -38.32 27.84
CA GLY A 396 -25.79 -39.22 27.88
C GLY A 396 -25.43 -40.59 28.47
N LEU A 397 -24.28 -41.14 28.09
CA LEU A 397 -23.76 -42.39 28.67
C LEU A 397 -23.40 -42.22 30.16
N ASP A 398 -22.73 -41.12 30.54
CA ASP A 398 -22.38 -40.82 31.94
C ASP A 398 -23.64 -40.70 32.81
N SER A 399 -24.67 -40.03 32.28
CA SER A 399 -25.97 -39.89 32.94
C SER A 399 -26.72 -41.22 33.07
N ALA A 400 -26.57 -42.14 32.11
CA ALA A 400 -27.18 -43.47 32.17
C ALA A 400 -26.53 -44.35 33.25
N ASP A 401 -25.22 -44.18 33.48
CA ASP A 401 -24.46 -44.87 34.52
C ASP A 401 -24.66 -44.28 35.94
N GLY A 402 -25.38 -43.15 36.05
CA GLY A 402 -25.78 -42.53 37.31
C GLY A 402 -24.64 -41.87 38.10
N LYS A 403 -23.46 -41.69 37.48
CA LYS A 403 -22.29 -40.99 38.04
C LYS A 403 -22.00 -39.78 37.15
N ARG A 404 -21.53 -38.68 37.73
CA ARG A 404 -21.21 -37.42 37.00
C ARG A 404 -19.76 -36.98 37.21
N ASP A 405 -18.89 -37.94 37.53
CA ASP A 405 -17.53 -37.64 37.98
C ASP A 405 -16.52 -37.58 36.80
N ILE A 406 -16.87 -38.12 35.63
CA ILE A 406 -15.92 -38.37 34.52
C ILE A 406 -16.09 -37.35 33.36
N THR A 407 -17.06 -36.44 33.45
CA THR A 407 -17.34 -35.43 32.41
C THR A 407 -16.12 -34.56 32.05
N GLY A 408 -15.31 -34.15 33.05
CA GLY A 408 -14.12 -33.31 32.83
C GLY A 408 -13.00 -34.02 32.03
N PRO A 409 -12.55 -35.20 32.47
CA PRO A 409 -11.59 -36.02 31.71
C PRO A 409 -12.06 -36.37 30.30
N ILE A 410 -13.34 -36.69 30.11
CA ILE A 410 -13.93 -36.98 28.79
C ILE A 410 -13.80 -35.77 27.87
N LEU A 411 -14.24 -34.59 28.32
CA LEU A 411 -14.16 -33.37 27.52
C LEU A 411 -12.71 -32.98 27.20
N GLY A 412 -11.81 -33.17 28.18
CA GLY A 412 -10.37 -32.99 27.99
C GLY A 412 -9.81 -33.91 26.91
N ASN A 413 -10.15 -35.20 26.96
CA ASN A 413 -9.68 -36.17 25.98
C ASN A 413 -10.24 -35.86 24.58
N LEU A 414 -11.55 -35.58 24.45
CA LEU A 414 -12.16 -35.19 23.17
C LEU A 414 -11.45 -33.98 22.55
N THR A 415 -11.12 -32.98 23.36
CA THR A 415 -10.39 -31.78 22.90
C THR A 415 -8.98 -32.13 22.41
N ILE A 416 -8.27 -33.03 23.09
CA ILE A 416 -6.93 -33.47 22.69
C ILE A 416 -7.00 -34.35 21.42
N THR A 417 -8.05 -35.14 21.25
CA THR A 417 -8.31 -35.91 20.02
C THR A 417 -8.49 -35.02 18.80
N VAL A 418 -9.05 -33.82 18.94
CA VAL A 418 -9.12 -32.84 17.84
C VAL A 418 -7.74 -32.49 17.29
N LEU A 419 -6.71 -32.48 18.15
CA LEU A 419 -5.33 -32.23 17.78
C LEU A 419 -4.61 -33.49 17.25
N GLY A 420 -5.32 -34.63 17.15
CA GLY A 420 -4.77 -35.92 16.73
C GLY A 420 -4.01 -36.68 17.83
N LEU A 421 -4.12 -36.26 19.09
CA LEU A 421 -3.37 -36.81 20.24
C LEU A 421 -4.24 -37.57 21.24
N GLY A 422 -5.46 -37.96 20.87
CA GLY A 422 -6.42 -38.57 21.78
C GLY A 422 -6.00 -39.96 22.28
N SER A 423 -6.27 -40.28 23.54
CA SER A 423 -6.03 -41.61 24.12
C SER A 423 -7.31 -42.46 24.13
N PHE A 424 -7.17 -43.79 24.09
CA PHE A 424 -8.29 -44.73 24.21
C PHE A 424 -8.55 -45.13 25.67
N ASP A 425 -7.54 -45.00 26.54
CA ASP A 425 -7.54 -45.46 27.94
C ASP A 425 -8.73 -44.95 28.76
N VAL A 426 -9.18 -43.71 28.51
CA VAL A 426 -10.30 -43.09 29.25
C VAL A 426 -11.65 -43.76 28.92
N PHE A 427 -11.77 -44.39 27.74
CA PHE A 427 -13.01 -44.96 27.22
C PHE A 427 -13.05 -46.50 27.25
N GLU A 428 -11.96 -47.16 27.64
CA GLU A 428 -11.93 -48.62 27.82
C GLU A 428 -12.66 -49.07 29.09
N GLU A 429 -12.59 -48.28 30.17
CA GLU A 429 -13.25 -48.58 31.44
C GLU A 429 -14.64 -47.92 31.55
N PHE A 430 -14.94 -46.92 30.72
CA PHE A 430 -16.18 -46.14 30.75
C PHE A 430 -17.25 -46.73 29.81
N ALA A 431 -18.43 -47.07 30.34
CA ALA A 431 -19.58 -47.63 29.61
C ALA A 431 -19.26 -48.58 28.40
N PRO A 432 -18.51 -49.69 28.59
CA PRO A 432 -18.24 -50.64 27.50
C PRO A 432 -19.52 -51.38 27.10
N PRO A 433 -19.79 -51.65 25.80
CA PRO A 433 -18.99 -51.34 24.61
C PRO A 433 -19.34 -50.00 23.93
N TYR A 434 -20.35 -49.28 24.42
CA TYR A 434 -20.95 -48.14 23.73
C TYR A 434 -20.00 -46.94 23.62
N ALA A 435 -19.28 -46.61 24.70
CA ALA A 435 -18.34 -45.49 24.69
C ALA A 435 -17.15 -45.75 23.75
N ALA A 436 -16.62 -46.97 23.74
CA ALA A 436 -15.53 -47.36 22.86
C ALA A 436 -15.94 -47.20 21.39
N ILE A 437 -17.10 -47.75 20.98
CA ILE A 437 -17.60 -47.64 19.60
C ILE A 437 -17.82 -46.17 19.22
N LEU A 438 -18.44 -45.39 20.11
CA LEU A 438 -18.69 -43.97 19.88
C LEU A 438 -17.38 -43.19 19.71
N TYR A 439 -16.36 -43.48 20.53
CA TYR A 439 -15.06 -42.84 20.46
C TYR A 439 -14.27 -43.27 19.21
N TYR A 440 -14.30 -44.53 18.80
CA TYR A 440 -13.71 -44.96 17.53
C TYR A 440 -14.33 -44.21 16.34
N GLY A 441 -15.67 -44.05 16.34
CA GLY A 441 -16.37 -43.25 15.33
C GLY A 441 -15.93 -41.79 15.34
N TYR A 442 -15.84 -41.17 16.52
CA TYR A 442 -15.35 -39.80 16.69
C TYR A 442 -13.90 -39.64 16.21
N TYR A 443 -13.00 -40.51 16.65
CA TYR A 443 -11.59 -40.50 16.27
C TYR A 443 -11.41 -40.64 14.76
N PHE A 444 -12.16 -41.57 14.13
CA PHE A 444 -12.13 -41.74 12.68
C PHE A 444 -12.61 -40.48 11.95
N ILE A 445 -13.74 -39.89 12.35
CA ILE A 445 -14.28 -38.69 11.71
C ILE A 445 -13.32 -37.51 11.89
N VAL A 446 -12.82 -37.27 13.09
CA VAL A 446 -12.00 -36.08 13.39
C VAL A 446 -10.57 -36.22 12.91
N SER A 447 -9.87 -37.27 13.33
CA SER A 447 -8.44 -37.42 13.05
C SER A 447 -8.15 -37.92 11.64
N VAL A 448 -9.00 -38.79 11.07
CA VAL A 448 -8.75 -39.37 9.73
C VAL A 448 -9.42 -38.56 8.62
N ILE A 449 -10.69 -38.18 8.78
CA ILE A 449 -11.42 -37.47 7.71
C ILE A 449 -11.16 -35.96 7.80
N LEU A 450 -11.57 -35.32 8.90
CA LEU A 450 -11.57 -33.87 9.01
C LEU A 450 -10.16 -33.27 8.95
N LEU A 451 -9.19 -33.83 9.67
CA LEU A 451 -7.82 -33.30 9.66
C LEU A 451 -7.16 -33.36 8.26
N ASN A 452 -7.39 -34.44 7.51
CA ASN A 452 -6.88 -34.56 6.14
C ASN A 452 -7.55 -33.58 5.17
N ILE A 453 -8.86 -33.34 5.32
CA ILE A 453 -9.57 -32.30 4.56
C ILE A 453 -9.01 -30.91 4.91
N LEU A 454 -8.73 -30.64 6.18
CA LEU A 454 -8.13 -29.36 6.60
C LEU A 454 -6.77 -29.13 5.95
N ILE A 455 -5.90 -30.15 5.93
CA ILE A 455 -4.60 -30.09 5.26
C ILE A 455 -4.78 -29.81 3.76
N ALA A 456 -5.74 -30.46 3.10
CA ALA A 456 -6.02 -30.24 1.69
C ALA A 456 -6.50 -28.80 1.41
N LEU A 457 -7.46 -28.30 2.20
CA LEU A 457 -7.94 -26.91 2.10
C LEU A 457 -6.81 -25.90 2.30
N TYR A 458 -5.97 -26.12 3.32
CA TYR A 458 -4.79 -25.32 3.58
C TYR A 458 -3.79 -25.33 2.42
N SER A 459 -3.56 -26.48 1.79
CA SER A 459 -2.69 -26.56 0.62
C SER A 459 -3.25 -25.78 -0.57
N THR A 460 -4.56 -25.87 -0.83
CA THR A 460 -5.19 -25.13 -1.93
C THR A 460 -5.21 -23.62 -1.68
N ALA A 461 -5.55 -23.21 -0.45
CA ALA A 461 -5.52 -21.81 -0.02
C ALA A 461 -4.12 -21.20 -0.14
N TYR A 462 -3.09 -21.95 0.28
CA TYR A 462 -1.69 -21.55 0.20
C TYR A 462 -1.26 -21.29 -1.25
N GLN A 463 -1.53 -22.22 -2.17
CA GLN A 463 -1.14 -22.08 -3.57
C GLN A 463 -1.79 -20.86 -4.23
N LYS A 464 -3.09 -20.65 -4.00
CA LYS A 464 -3.82 -19.51 -4.57
C LYS A 464 -3.21 -18.15 -4.22
N VAL A 465 -2.68 -18.01 -3.01
CA VAL A 465 -2.02 -16.77 -2.56
C VAL A 465 -0.58 -16.68 -3.07
N ILE A 466 0.14 -17.81 -3.12
CA ILE A 466 1.53 -17.85 -3.63
C ILE A 466 1.59 -17.50 -5.11
N ASP A 467 0.63 -17.96 -5.91
CA ASP A 467 0.57 -17.68 -7.35
C ASP A 467 0.50 -16.17 -7.66
N ASN A 468 -0.06 -15.37 -6.74
CA ASN A 468 -0.20 -13.92 -6.85
C ASN A 468 0.55 -13.14 -5.75
N ALA A 469 1.63 -13.72 -5.21
CA ALA A 469 2.26 -13.21 -3.99
C ALA A 469 2.81 -11.77 -4.10
N ASP A 470 3.34 -11.39 -5.26
CA ASP A 470 3.88 -10.05 -5.47
C ASP A 470 2.75 -8.99 -5.51
N ASP A 471 1.64 -9.30 -6.17
CA ASP A 471 0.45 -8.44 -6.23
C ASP A 471 -0.20 -8.28 -4.86
N GLU A 472 -0.32 -9.38 -4.10
CA GLU A 472 -0.82 -9.37 -2.72
C GLU A 472 0.08 -8.56 -1.79
N TYR A 473 1.40 -8.64 -1.95
CA TYR A 473 2.34 -7.81 -1.20
C TYR A 473 2.17 -6.33 -1.53
N MET A 474 2.02 -5.98 -2.81
CA MET A 474 1.78 -4.61 -3.24
C MET A 474 0.45 -4.04 -2.70
N ALA A 475 -0.60 -4.86 -2.66
CA ALA A 475 -1.88 -4.51 -2.04
C ALA A 475 -1.76 -4.30 -0.53
N LEU A 476 -1.04 -5.19 0.17
CA LEU A 476 -0.77 -5.04 1.62
C LEU A 476 0.01 -3.76 1.91
N MET A 477 1.04 -3.46 1.11
CA MET A 477 1.83 -2.24 1.28
C MET A 477 1.00 -0.98 1.00
N SER A 478 0.10 -1.03 0.02
CA SER A 478 -0.84 0.06 -0.28
C SER A 478 -1.77 0.31 0.90
N GLN A 479 -2.40 -0.75 1.42
CA GLN A 479 -3.31 -0.66 2.56
C GLN A 479 -2.58 -0.12 3.80
N LYS A 480 -1.36 -0.59 4.07
CA LYS A 480 -0.53 -0.10 5.17
C LYS A 480 -0.22 1.39 5.03
N THR A 481 0.20 1.83 3.85
CA THR A 481 0.53 3.24 3.58
C THR A 481 -0.70 4.14 3.76
N LEU A 482 -1.85 3.73 3.22
CA LEU A 482 -3.11 4.46 3.35
C LEU A 482 -3.61 4.57 4.78
N ARG A 483 -3.40 3.56 5.63
CA ARG A 483 -3.76 3.63 7.06
C ARG A 483 -3.03 4.77 7.79
N TYR A 484 -1.79 5.08 7.41
CA TYR A 484 -1.04 6.18 8.01
C TYR A 484 -1.50 7.57 7.53
N ILE A 485 -2.10 7.66 6.34
CA ILE A 485 -2.52 8.94 5.73
C ILE A 485 -3.97 9.27 6.06
N ARG A 486 -4.83 8.26 6.14
CA ARG A 486 -6.25 8.43 6.49
C ARG A 486 -6.46 8.80 7.97
N ALA A 487 -5.46 8.62 8.82
CA ALA A 487 -5.56 8.97 10.22
C ALA A 487 -5.80 10.50 10.36
N PRO A 488 -6.87 10.94 11.04
CA PRO A 488 -7.30 12.34 11.09
C PRO A 488 -6.43 13.23 11.99
N ASP A 489 -5.29 12.74 12.48
CA ASP A 489 -4.50 13.43 13.50
C ASP A 489 -3.64 14.54 12.88
N GLU A 490 -3.94 15.80 13.23
CA GLU A 490 -3.11 16.95 12.83
C GLU A 490 -1.68 16.85 13.40
N ASP A 491 -1.51 16.24 14.58
CA ASP A 491 -0.23 16.05 15.28
C ASP A 491 -0.04 14.57 15.58
N VAL A 492 0.81 13.88 14.81
CA VAL A 492 0.98 12.43 14.95
C VAL A 492 1.99 12.10 16.05
N TYR A 493 1.51 11.78 17.25
CA TYR A 493 2.32 11.21 18.33
C TYR A 493 2.32 9.69 18.26
N VAL A 494 3.50 9.11 18.04
CA VAL A 494 3.66 7.65 18.02
C VAL A 494 3.58 7.09 19.44
N SER A 495 2.70 6.11 19.67
CA SER A 495 2.57 5.36 20.92
C SER A 495 3.92 4.81 21.39
N PRO A 496 4.32 5.01 22.66
CA PRO A 496 3.53 5.46 23.82
C PRO A 496 3.59 6.98 24.13
N LEU A 497 4.25 7.77 23.27
CA LEU A 497 4.41 9.21 23.49
C LEU A 497 3.10 9.99 23.30
N ASN A 498 2.07 9.35 22.74
CA ASN A 498 0.70 9.87 22.66
C ASN A 498 0.12 10.28 24.02
N LEU A 499 0.62 9.73 25.14
CA LEU A 499 0.25 10.20 26.47
C LEU A 499 0.56 11.70 26.67
N ILE A 500 1.67 12.19 26.10
CA ILE A 500 2.05 13.61 26.18
C ILE A 500 0.97 14.46 25.52
N GLU A 501 0.46 14.03 24.37
CA GLU A 501 -0.64 14.71 23.69
C GLU A 501 -1.88 14.76 24.59
N VAL A 502 -2.30 13.62 25.16
CA VAL A 502 -3.46 13.54 26.05
C VAL A 502 -3.33 14.48 27.25
N PHE A 503 -2.13 14.58 27.85
CA PHE A 503 -1.88 15.52 28.93
C PHE A 503 -1.86 16.99 28.48
N MET A 504 -1.49 17.27 27.23
CA MET A 504 -1.43 18.61 26.66
C MET A 504 -2.75 19.08 26.04
N THR A 505 -3.65 18.19 25.62
CA THR A 505 -4.98 18.50 25.09
C THR A 505 -5.80 19.48 25.95
N PRO A 506 -5.89 19.36 27.29
CA PRO A 506 -6.59 20.36 28.09
C PRO A 506 -5.93 21.75 28.01
N ILE A 507 -4.61 21.82 27.87
CA ILE A 507 -3.85 23.07 27.71
C ILE A 507 -4.12 23.66 26.32
N PHE A 508 -4.13 22.84 25.27
CA PHE A 508 -4.46 23.27 23.91
C PHE A 508 -5.86 23.86 23.80
N ARG A 509 -6.83 23.36 24.58
CA ARG A 509 -8.19 23.90 24.60
C ARG A 509 -8.29 25.31 25.21
N ILE A 510 -7.35 25.68 26.06
CA ILE A 510 -7.29 26.99 26.74
C ILE A 510 -6.56 28.03 25.87
N LEU A 511 -5.62 27.60 25.03
CA LEU A 511 -4.80 28.49 24.21
C LEU A 511 -5.45 28.85 22.86
N PRO A 512 -5.09 30.00 22.25
CA PRO A 512 -5.48 30.29 20.87
C PRO A 512 -4.79 29.32 19.90
N PRO A 513 -5.44 28.96 18.77
CA PRO A 513 -5.02 27.84 17.91
C PRO A 513 -3.60 27.99 17.35
N LYS A 514 -3.14 29.22 17.08
CA LYS A 514 -1.76 29.47 16.61
C LYS A 514 -0.72 29.10 17.67
N ARG A 515 -0.91 29.55 18.91
CA ARG A 515 0.03 29.25 20.01
C ARG A 515 -0.03 27.78 20.43
N ALA A 516 -1.20 27.14 20.31
CA ALA A 516 -1.32 25.70 20.54
C ALA A 516 -0.47 24.89 19.54
N LYS A 517 -0.52 25.26 18.25
CA LYS A 517 0.34 24.65 17.21
C LYS A 517 1.82 24.91 17.45
N ASP A 518 2.21 26.14 17.81
CA ASP A 518 3.61 26.48 18.12
C ASP A 518 4.14 25.68 19.32
N LEU A 519 3.29 25.51 20.36
CA LEU A 519 3.63 24.72 21.54
C LEU A 519 3.78 23.23 21.19
N SER A 520 2.81 22.66 20.46
CA SER A 520 2.87 21.26 20.01
C SER A 520 4.11 21.01 19.15
N TYR A 521 4.41 21.90 18.20
CA TYR A 521 5.62 21.86 17.39
C TYR A 521 6.89 21.87 18.24
N THR A 522 6.97 22.75 19.24
CA THR A 522 8.13 22.83 20.14
C THR A 522 8.29 21.54 20.96
N VAL A 523 7.19 21.00 21.49
CA VAL A 523 7.18 19.75 22.26
C VAL A 523 7.62 18.57 21.40
N MET A 524 7.06 18.44 20.19
CA MET A 524 7.45 17.41 19.23
C MET A 524 8.93 17.50 18.88
N THR A 525 9.45 18.70 18.61
CA THR A 525 10.87 18.90 18.30
C THR A 525 11.77 18.48 19.46
N ILE A 526 11.37 18.74 20.71
CA ILE A 526 12.14 18.33 21.90
C ILE A 526 12.10 16.81 22.08
N VAL A 527 10.91 16.21 22.05
CA VAL A 527 10.70 14.77 22.32
C VAL A 527 11.36 13.91 21.23
N TYR A 528 11.18 14.29 19.95
CA TYR A 528 11.69 13.53 18.82
C TYR A 528 13.07 14.01 18.34
N SER A 529 13.72 14.97 19.01
CA SER A 529 15.05 15.50 18.65
C SER A 529 16.09 14.46 18.20
N PRO A 530 16.34 13.35 18.94
CA PRO A 530 17.33 12.36 18.51
C PRO A 530 16.94 11.65 17.21
N PHE A 531 15.65 11.38 17.01
CA PHE A 531 15.14 10.75 15.80
C PHE A 531 15.12 11.72 14.62
N LEU A 532 14.70 12.97 14.86
CA LEU A 532 14.71 14.04 13.86
C LEU A 532 16.12 14.26 13.33
N LEU A 533 17.15 14.23 14.18
CA LEU A 533 18.54 14.33 13.73
C LEU A 533 18.91 13.22 12.73
N LEU A 534 18.57 11.96 13.04
CA LEU A 534 18.81 10.83 12.13
C LEU A 534 18.05 10.98 10.81
N ILE A 535 16.80 11.45 10.88
CA ILE A 535 15.96 11.71 9.71
C ILE A 535 16.59 12.82 8.86
N SER A 536 16.95 13.96 9.45
CA SER A 536 17.53 15.09 8.74
C SER A 536 18.83 14.71 8.03
N VAL A 537 19.68 13.86 8.64
CA VAL A 537 20.89 13.35 7.98
C VAL A 537 20.55 12.50 6.77
N LYS A 538 19.57 11.60 6.88
CA LYS A 538 19.13 10.75 5.78
C LYS A 538 18.53 11.58 4.65
N GLU A 539 17.60 12.48 4.96
CA GLU A 539 16.93 13.34 3.97
C GLU A 539 17.90 14.29 3.31
N THR A 540 18.91 14.80 4.02
CA THR A 540 19.95 15.65 3.41
C THR A 540 20.71 14.90 2.32
N ARG A 541 21.00 13.60 2.51
CA ARG A 541 21.64 12.76 1.48
C ARG A 541 20.71 12.55 0.28
N GLU A 542 19.44 12.24 0.54
CA GLU A 542 18.45 12.08 -0.52
C GLU A 542 18.22 13.39 -1.30
N ALA A 543 18.14 14.53 -0.62
CA ALA A 543 17.96 15.85 -1.21
C ALA A 543 19.09 16.25 -2.16
N ARG A 544 20.35 15.89 -1.83
CA ARG A 544 21.48 16.11 -2.75
C ARG A 544 21.31 15.35 -4.06
N ARG A 545 20.79 14.12 -3.99
CA ARG A 545 20.51 13.27 -5.14
C ARG A 545 19.33 13.78 -5.96
N ILE A 546 18.25 14.19 -5.30
CA ILE A 546 17.09 14.83 -5.95
C ILE A 546 17.52 16.10 -6.69
N LYS A 547 18.35 16.93 -6.07
CA LYS A 547 18.90 18.15 -6.71
C LYS A 547 19.71 17.83 -7.96
N TYR A 548 20.51 16.76 -7.93
CA TYR A 548 21.22 16.26 -9.11
C TYR A 548 20.28 15.78 -10.22
N ASN A 549 19.21 15.06 -9.87
CA ASN A 549 18.20 14.59 -10.83
C ASN A 549 17.48 15.77 -11.49
N ARG A 550 17.07 16.78 -10.70
CA ARG A 550 16.45 18.01 -11.21
C ARG A 550 17.39 18.79 -12.14
N MET A 551 18.69 18.83 -11.84
CA MET A 551 19.69 19.45 -12.74
C MET A 551 19.75 18.75 -14.10
N LYS A 552 19.60 17.42 -14.13
CA LYS A 552 19.54 16.62 -15.36
C LYS A 552 18.16 16.59 -16.04
N ARG A 553 17.15 17.28 -15.48
CA ARG A 553 15.74 17.19 -15.90
C ARG A 553 15.19 15.75 -15.87
N LEU A 554 15.72 14.93 -14.96
CA LEU A 554 15.18 13.61 -14.66
C LEU A 554 14.15 13.73 -13.55
N ASN A 555 13.27 12.74 -13.46
CA ASN A 555 12.33 12.64 -12.35
C ASN A 555 13.09 12.49 -11.01
N ASP A 556 12.50 12.95 -9.92
CA ASP A 556 13.16 13.03 -8.61
C ASP A 556 13.68 11.66 -8.11
N ASP A 557 13.10 10.55 -8.59
CA ASP A 557 13.41 9.15 -8.24
C ASP A 557 14.20 8.36 -9.31
N ALA A 558 14.64 8.99 -10.41
CA ALA A 558 15.27 8.28 -11.54
C ALA A 558 16.59 7.56 -11.16
N ASN A 559 17.40 8.19 -10.32
CA ASN A 559 18.66 7.62 -9.85
C ASN A 559 18.49 7.27 -8.36
N GLU A 560 17.91 6.12 -8.03
CA GLU A 560 17.81 5.66 -6.63
C GLU A 560 18.72 4.49 -6.30
N TYR A 561 19.01 3.66 -7.29
CA TYR A 561 19.91 2.53 -7.17
C TYR A 561 20.88 2.62 -8.33
N ASP A 562 22.17 2.54 -8.03
CA ASP A 562 23.20 2.63 -9.06
C ASP A 562 23.13 1.36 -9.92
N THR A 563 22.72 1.51 -11.18
CA THR A 563 22.68 0.39 -12.12
C THR A 563 24.06 0.15 -12.73
N PRO A 564 24.57 -1.09 -12.76
CA PRO A 564 25.94 -1.36 -13.20
C PRO A 564 26.16 -1.17 -14.71
N TRP A 565 25.09 -1.22 -15.53
CA TRP A 565 25.18 -1.10 -16.99
C TRP A 565 25.00 0.34 -17.50
N ASP A 566 24.41 1.24 -16.71
CA ASP A 566 24.30 2.65 -17.08
C ASP A 566 25.50 3.44 -16.55
N LEU A 567 26.46 3.69 -17.44
CA LEU A 567 27.68 4.45 -17.15
C LEU A 567 27.42 5.92 -16.79
N THR A 568 26.21 6.42 -17.07
CA THR A 568 25.78 7.80 -16.83
C THR A 568 24.92 7.98 -15.58
N ASP A 569 24.49 6.87 -15.00
CA ASP A 569 23.73 6.74 -13.77
C ASP A 569 24.66 6.71 -12.54
N GLY A 570 24.07 6.85 -11.37
CA GLY A 570 24.72 6.78 -10.07
C GLY A 570 24.95 8.14 -9.43
N TYR A 571 25.01 8.13 -8.09
CA TYR A 571 25.35 9.29 -7.28
C TYR A 571 26.43 8.93 -6.27
N LEU A 572 27.55 9.65 -6.32
CA LEU A 572 28.62 9.50 -5.36
C LEU A 572 28.45 10.56 -4.28
N ASP A 573 28.04 10.13 -3.08
CA ASP A 573 28.18 10.95 -1.88
C ASP A 573 29.69 11.06 -1.61
N ASP A 574 30.25 12.27 -1.68
CA ASP A 574 31.66 12.49 -1.35
C ASP A 574 31.93 12.14 0.13
N ASP A 575 33.13 11.63 0.43
CA ASP A 575 33.67 11.40 1.78
C ASP A 575 33.85 12.69 2.60
N ASP A 576 33.47 13.84 2.03
CA ASP A 576 33.30 15.09 2.74
C ASP A 576 32.34 14.84 3.92
N GLY A 577 32.91 14.81 5.14
CA GLY A 577 32.21 14.40 6.36
C GLY A 577 30.83 15.06 6.55
N LEU A 578 30.02 14.47 7.43
CA LEU A 578 28.60 14.81 7.68
C LEU A 578 28.27 16.33 7.75
N PHE A 579 29.26 17.17 8.09
CA PHE A 579 29.18 18.61 8.30
C PHE A 579 29.86 19.47 7.21
N SER A 580 30.24 18.90 6.07
CA SER A 580 30.81 19.68 4.96
C SER A 580 29.75 20.61 4.36
N ASP A 581 30.05 21.91 4.37
CA ASP A 581 29.19 22.97 3.80
C ASP A 581 29.22 23.01 2.26
N ASN A 582 30.02 22.15 1.61
CA ASN A 582 30.18 22.19 0.17
C ASN A 582 29.01 21.49 -0.56
N ARG A 583 27.89 22.21 -0.67
CA ARG A 583 26.61 21.73 -1.24
C ARG A 583 26.69 21.11 -2.64
N ASN A 584 27.78 21.33 -3.38
CA ASN A 584 27.95 20.88 -4.75
C ASN A 584 29.09 19.86 -4.93
N SER A 585 29.79 19.44 -3.86
CA SER A 585 30.93 18.51 -3.98
C SER A 585 30.49 17.18 -4.60
N GLY A 586 29.52 16.48 -3.97
CA GLY A 586 29.04 15.19 -4.48
C GLY A 586 28.49 15.23 -5.91
N MET A 587 27.88 16.35 -6.32
CA MET A 587 27.45 16.54 -7.72
C MET A 587 28.64 16.63 -8.70
N ARG A 588 29.70 17.35 -8.33
CA ARG A 588 30.92 17.47 -9.14
C ARG A 588 31.67 16.15 -9.19
N ALA A 589 31.80 15.45 -8.07
CA ALA A 589 32.45 14.15 -8.00
C ALA A 589 31.70 13.11 -8.85
N THR A 590 30.36 13.11 -8.81
CA THR A 590 29.53 12.25 -9.65
C THR A 590 29.73 12.55 -11.14
N GLN A 591 29.70 13.82 -11.54
CA GLN A 591 29.96 14.19 -12.95
C GLN A 591 31.37 13.78 -13.39
N LEU A 592 32.38 13.93 -12.52
CA LEU A 592 33.75 13.56 -12.80
C LEU A 592 33.88 12.03 -12.95
N LYS A 593 33.27 11.25 -12.05
CA LYS A 593 33.16 9.79 -12.14
C LYS A 593 32.55 9.36 -13.47
N ASN A 594 31.40 9.93 -13.84
CA ASN A 594 30.67 9.53 -15.05
C ASN A 594 31.41 9.96 -16.32
N SER A 595 32.09 11.11 -16.31
CA SER A 595 32.95 11.52 -17.42
C SER A 595 34.16 10.61 -17.59
N ARG A 596 34.74 10.13 -16.48
CA ARG A 596 35.88 9.21 -16.47
C ARG A 596 35.47 7.81 -16.95
N SER A 597 34.34 7.28 -16.47
CA SER A 597 33.81 5.97 -16.91
C SER A 597 33.51 5.98 -18.42
N LEU A 598 32.82 7.01 -18.92
CA LEU A 598 32.56 7.18 -20.35
C LEU A 598 33.84 7.31 -21.17
N LYS A 599 34.86 8.01 -20.65
CA LYS A 599 36.15 8.13 -21.33
C LYS A 599 36.85 6.78 -21.44
N LEU A 600 36.86 5.99 -20.36
CA LEU A 600 37.42 4.64 -20.34
C LEU A 600 36.69 3.70 -21.31
N GLN A 601 35.36 3.77 -21.34
CA GLN A 601 34.55 3.01 -22.29
C GLN A 601 34.89 3.38 -23.73
N ARG A 602 34.96 4.68 -24.05
CA ARG A 602 35.32 5.16 -25.39
C ARG A 602 36.74 4.77 -25.79
N THR A 603 37.70 4.74 -24.87
CA THR A 603 39.06 4.29 -25.17
C THR A 603 39.10 2.80 -25.47
N ALA A 604 38.39 1.97 -24.68
CA ALA A 604 38.29 0.54 -24.93
C ALA A 604 37.63 0.23 -26.30
N GLU A 605 36.57 0.97 -26.67
CA GLU A 605 35.93 0.86 -27.98
C GLU A 605 36.80 1.34 -29.16
N GLN A 606 37.88 2.09 -28.90
CA GLN A 606 38.81 2.57 -29.91
C GLN A 606 40.02 1.64 -30.09
N GLU A 607 40.32 0.77 -29.13
CA GLU A 607 41.40 -0.22 -29.22
C GLU A 607 41.16 -1.21 -30.36
N ASP A 608 39.90 -1.55 -30.64
CA ASP A 608 39.51 -2.39 -31.78
C ASP A 608 38.57 -1.63 -32.75
N VAL A 609 39.07 -1.36 -33.95
CA VAL A 609 38.34 -0.64 -35.01
C VAL A 609 37.09 -1.40 -35.47
N HIS A 610 37.09 -2.74 -35.39
CA HIS A 610 35.98 -3.58 -35.84
C HIS A 610 34.93 -3.85 -34.75
N PHE A 611 35.15 -3.42 -33.51
CA PHE A 611 34.21 -3.62 -32.40
C PHE A 611 32.92 -2.79 -32.54
N LYS A 612 32.99 -1.60 -33.16
CA LYS A 612 31.83 -0.70 -33.26
C LYS A 612 30.73 -1.29 -34.13
N VAL A 613 29.60 -1.56 -33.50
CA VAL A 613 28.40 -2.05 -34.17
C VAL A 613 27.83 -1.00 -35.13
N PRO A 614 27.55 -1.34 -36.40
CA PRO A 614 27.01 -0.38 -37.37
C PRO A 614 25.60 0.08 -36.96
N LYS A 615 25.27 1.35 -37.22
CA LYS A 615 23.93 1.93 -36.95
C LYS A 615 22.77 1.13 -37.54
N LYS A 616 23.01 0.39 -38.64
CA LYS A 616 22.02 -0.52 -39.25
C LYS A 616 21.56 -1.63 -38.30
N TRP A 617 22.46 -2.15 -37.45
CA TRP A 617 22.11 -3.18 -36.47
C TRP A 617 21.08 -2.64 -35.47
N TYR A 618 21.30 -1.45 -34.89
CA TYR A 618 20.34 -0.83 -33.98
C TYR A 618 18.98 -0.58 -34.65
N LYS A 619 18.97 -0.19 -35.94
CA LYS A 619 17.73 -0.09 -36.72
C LYS A 619 17.05 -1.45 -36.93
N ASN A 620 17.81 -2.49 -37.24
CA ASN A 620 17.29 -3.84 -37.41
C ASN A 620 16.73 -4.40 -36.10
N VAL A 621 17.38 -4.13 -34.97
CA VAL A 621 16.88 -4.49 -33.64
C VAL A 621 15.55 -3.80 -33.35
N LYS A 622 15.42 -2.51 -33.65
CA LYS A 622 14.14 -1.79 -33.55
C LYS A 622 13.06 -2.41 -34.44
N LYS A 623 13.41 -2.89 -35.63
CA LYS A 623 12.49 -3.59 -36.56
C LYS A 623 12.11 -5.01 -36.12
N CYS A 624 12.96 -5.68 -35.34
CA CYS A 624 12.70 -7.03 -34.82
C CYS A 624 11.81 -7.01 -33.57
N SER A 625 11.71 -5.88 -32.88
CA SER A 625 10.63 -5.70 -31.91
C SER A 625 9.30 -5.90 -32.62
N PRO A 626 8.33 -6.63 -32.04
CA PRO A 626 6.95 -6.50 -32.51
C PRO A 626 6.64 -5.01 -32.57
N SER A 627 5.82 -4.58 -33.54
CA SER A 627 5.35 -3.21 -33.69
C SER A 627 4.52 -2.80 -32.46
N PHE A 628 5.20 -2.64 -31.34
CA PHE A 628 4.85 -1.66 -30.35
C PHE A 628 4.85 -0.38 -31.16
N GLU A 629 3.67 0.19 -31.40
CA GLU A 629 3.60 1.62 -31.67
C GLU A 629 4.41 2.24 -30.53
N GLN A 630 5.68 2.55 -30.80
CA GLN A 630 6.48 3.35 -29.90
C GLN A 630 5.66 4.61 -29.78
N TYR A 631 5.04 4.76 -28.61
CA TYR A 631 4.30 5.94 -28.27
C TYR A 631 5.25 7.10 -28.51
N ASP A 632 5.04 7.81 -29.62
CA ASP A 632 5.78 9.01 -29.94
C ASP A 632 5.59 9.97 -28.77
N ASN A 633 6.66 10.13 -28.02
CA ASN A 633 6.85 11.20 -27.06
C ASN A 633 7.19 12.47 -27.82
N ASP A 634 6.31 12.87 -28.74
CA ASP A 634 6.38 14.17 -29.36
C ASP A 634 5.04 14.50 -30.02
N ASP A 635 4.39 15.54 -29.50
CA ASP A 635 3.50 16.41 -30.28
C ASP A 635 4.37 17.20 -31.31
N THR A 636 5.29 16.55 -32.04
CA THR A 636 5.91 17.13 -33.23
C THR A 636 5.40 16.40 -34.45
N GLU A 637 4.78 17.17 -35.34
CA GLU A 637 4.28 16.84 -36.67
C GLU A 637 5.35 16.30 -37.67
N ASP A 638 6.32 15.50 -37.24
CA ASP A 638 7.47 15.12 -38.07
C ASP A 638 7.50 13.65 -38.53
N ASP A 639 6.50 12.81 -38.19
CA ASP A 639 6.37 11.47 -38.79
C ASP A 639 5.67 11.47 -40.17
N ALA A 640 5.37 12.66 -40.69
CA ALA A 640 4.94 12.86 -42.08
C ALA A 640 6.13 12.99 -43.05
N GLY A 641 7.34 12.55 -42.68
CA GLY A 641 8.56 12.65 -43.48
C GLY A 641 8.71 11.51 -44.50
N GLU A 642 8.66 10.26 -44.05
CA GLU A 642 8.86 9.09 -44.93
C GLU A 642 7.65 8.84 -45.85
N ASP A 643 6.42 9.01 -45.35
CA ASP A 643 5.22 8.89 -46.18
C ASP A 643 5.12 10.00 -47.24
N LYS A 644 5.61 11.22 -46.97
CA LYS A 644 5.59 12.30 -47.98
C LYS A 644 6.59 12.07 -49.11
N ASP A 645 7.74 11.46 -48.83
CA ASP A 645 8.74 11.19 -49.85
C ASP A 645 8.35 9.98 -50.71
N GLU A 646 7.78 8.92 -50.13
CA GLU A 646 7.19 7.81 -50.91
C GLU A 646 5.95 8.27 -51.69
N VAL A 647 5.07 9.07 -51.10
CA VAL A 647 3.90 9.62 -51.81
C VAL A 647 4.31 10.61 -52.90
N LYS A 648 5.38 11.41 -52.71
CA LYS A 648 5.97 12.26 -53.77
C LYS A 648 6.59 11.44 -54.90
N GLU A 649 7.24 10.33 -54.59
CA GLU A 649 7.82 9.46 -55.60
C GLU A 649 6.72 8.72 -56.40
N LEU A 650 5.67 8.26 -55.71
CA LEU A 650 4.49 7.63 -56.33
C LEU A 650 3.70 8.63 -57.19
N THR A 651 3.48 9.87 -56.72
CA THR A 651 2.82 10.92 -57.51
C THR A 651 3.63 11.29 -58.75
N LYS A 652 4.96 11.41 -58.66
CA LYS A 652 5.82 11.58 -59.86
C LYS A 652 5.72 10.42 -60.84
N LYS A 653 5.64 9.18 -60.36
CA LYS A 653 5.48 8.00 -61.24
C LYS A 653 4.11 8.01 -61.93
N VAL A 654 3.05 8.43 -61.23
CA VAL A 654 1.70 8.57 -61.79
C VAL A 654 1.64 9.71 -62.81
N GLU A 655 2.28 10.86 -62.55
CA GLU A 655 2.40 11.98 -63.50
C GLU A 655 3.15 11.58 -64.77
N ASN A 656 4.24 10.83 -64.64
CA ASN A 656 4.98 10.31 -65.80
C ASN A 656 4.14 9.29 -66.60
N LEU A 657 3.41 8.40 -65.93
CA LEU A 657 2.53 7.45 -66.61
C LEU A 657 1.38 8.14 -67.34
N THR A 658 0.78 9.16 -66.72
CA THR A 658 -0.29 9.94 -67.37
C THR A 658 0.23 10.72 -68.58
N ALA A 659 1.43 11.30 -68.51
CA ALA A 659 2.07 11.95 -69.66
C ALA A 659 2.35 10.98 -70.83
N VAL A 660 2.78 9.76 -70.54
CA VAL A 660 3.02 8.71 -71.56
C VAL A 660 1.69 8.25 -72.18
N ILE A 661 0.63 8.12 -71.38
CA ILE A 661 -0.70 7.76 -71.87
C ILE A 661 -1.26 8.87 -72.77
N THR A 662 -1.07 10.15 -72.44
CA THR A 662 -1.50 11.25 -73.30
C THR A 662 -0.74 11.31 -74.63
N ASP A 663 0.58 11.06 -74.62
CA ASP A 663 1.38 11.00 -75.86
C ASP A 663 0.99 9.78 -76.73
N LEU A 664 0.64 8.65 -76.12
CA LEU A 664 0.10 7.49 -76.83
C LEU A 664 -1.30 7.76 -77.42
N LEU A 665 -2.17 8.46 -76.69
CA LEU A 665 -3.48 8.87 -77.18
C LEU A 665 -3.36 9.84 -78.35
N GLU A 666 -2.48 10.84 -78.29
CA GLU A 666 -2.20 11.73 -79.44
C GLU A 666 -1.67 10.96 -80.66
N LYS A 667 -0.79 9.98 -80.44
CA LYS A 667 -0.26 9.14 -81.53
C LYS A 667 -1.31 8.20 -82.14
N LEU A 668 -2.31 7.78 -81.36
CA LEU A 668 -3.45 7.00 -81.84
C LEU A 668 -4.44 7.89 -82.60
N ASP A 669 -4.72 9.10 -82.11
CA ASP A 669 -5.64 10.07 -82.75
C ASP A 669 -5.08 10.62 -84.08
N ILE A 670 -3.74 10.67 -84.22
CA ILE A 670 -3.06 10.98 -85.49
C ILE A 670 -3.13 9.81 -86.48
N LYS A 671 -3.28 8.57 -85.98
CA LYS A 671 -3.44 7.37 -86.82
C LYS A 671 -4.85 7.25 -87.37
N ASP A 672 -5.87 7.53 -86.57
CA ASP A 672 -7.28 7.47 -87.00
C ASP A 672 -7.68 8.62 -87.95
N LYS A 673 -6.89 9.70 -88.03
CA LYS A 673 -7.07 10.78 -89.00
C LYS A 673 -6.35 10.58 -90.34
N LYS A 674 -5.66 9.45 -90.54
CA LYS A 674 -4.83 9.16 -91.73
C LYS A 674 -5.26 7.93 -92.55
N GLU A 675 -6.40 7.33 -92.24
CA GLU A 675 -7.05 6.35 -93.13
C GLU A 675 -8.19 6.97 -93.95
#